data_AF-A0A2J5HHG4-F1
#
_entry.id   AF-A0A2J5HHG4-F1
#
_cell.length_a   1.000
_cell.length_b   1.000
_cell.length_c   1.000
_cell.angle_alpha   90.00
_cell.angle_beta   90.00
_cell.angle_gamma   90.00
#
_symmetry.space_group_name_H-M   'P 1'
#
loop_
_entity.id
_entity.type
_entity.pdbx_description
1 polymer ?
#
loop_
_entity_poly.entity_id
_entity_poly.type
_entity_poly.pdbx_seq_one_letter_code
_entity_poly.pdbx_strand_id
1 'polypeptide(L)'
;MASSTLPYMKTNPKIIFFTDFDGTITLEDSNDFLRRAKNIAVLEDRMSFRDSFREMLDSVKVPFNECIETLCKNMRLDPHFLEFYNWSRENNVPIVVLSSGMKPIISALLEKMLGQKPDDHLVIIANDIESRDGQDVNSPGGWKIKYHDDSHFGHDKSLEIKPYHALPDSVRPTLLYAGDGVSDLSAASQTDLLFAKKGNDLVKYCDQKGQPYTVFENWDTILATTKDILSGKVSVRAGIQLAFFASIVLFLVVFLDNKFRVLPDSIHGHLPTHYPGTVVTDVMVVTCSSINVFAKCKPKLGTWAQVDKDLYLRSGWTSSAYIQFERKKEQDLLPTDRVVLDLRVSRLVPESSGDPKEDQEQWEPRPGGIWLKRTAKRHASDSGKAVTAIDVLFGADAVDPRAGWEVRDTPLMLDGRTEELEVRVSVRKGDPAKTKKPVPRINENGRFKIMQLADLHLSTGLGACREPVPAETIPGRKCEADPRTLDFVERLLDEEQPDMVVLSGDQVNGDTSPDVQSALFKSVKLLVDRKIPYAAIFGNHDDEGNLKRSQQMAILEDLPYSLSSAGPEEVDGVGNYIVEILGRGKTAHSALTLYLLDTHSYSPDERQFRGYDWIKPNQIRWFKNTAQGLRTKHQEYTHMHMNMAFVHIPLPEYRDSRNYYRGACDHVNDYCMLNKDHNDKPSLWMCYGGGAGFGGYGGYGGYVRRVRFFDFDMNAGRVMTYKRLEYGEIESKIDEMMIIDGATVKGPEQDHQ
;
A
#
# COMPACT_ATOMS: atom_id res chain seq x y z
N MET A 1 -30.10 44.96 -9.87
CA MET A 1 -31.50 44.68 -10.30
C MET A 1 -32.31 44.36 -9.06
N ALA A 2 -33.60 44.72 -9.00
CA ALA A 2 -34.45 44.30 -7.88
C ALA A 2 -34.71 42.77 -7.97
N SER A 3 -34.70 42.02 -6.86
CA SER A 3 -34.80 40.54 -6.93
C SER A 3 -36.08 40.04 -7.61
N SER A 4 -37.16 40.82 -7.58
CA SER A 4 -38.45 40.51 -8.20
C SER A 4 -38.44 40.50 -9.73
N THR A 5 -37.38 40.97 -10.39
CA THR A 5 -37.27 40.97 -11.85
C THR A 5 -36.60 39.72 -12.42
N LEU A 6 -36.03 38.84 -11.59
CA LEU A 6 -35.42 37.59 -12.04
C LEU A 6 -36.45 36.44 -12.06
N PRO A 7 -36.49 35.62 -13.13
CA PRO A 7 -37.57 34.67 -13.34
C PRO A 7 -37.69 33.60 -12.25
N TYR A 8 -36.58 33.12 -11.69
CA TYR A 8 -36.59 32.08 -10.65
C TYR A 8 -36.74 32.64 -9.22
N MET A 9 -36.79 33.96 -9.05
CA MET A 9 -36.97 34.62 -7.76
C MET A 9 -38.43 35.01 -7.47
N LYS A 10 -39.37 34.73 -8.40
CA LYS A 10 -40.78 35.14 -8.31
C LYS A 10 -41.46 34.72 -7.01
N THR A 11 -41.14 33.53 -6.49
CA THR A 11 -41.70 32.97 -5.26
C THR A 11 -40.77 33.12 -4.05
N ASN A 12 -39.69 33.90 -4.19
CA ASN A 12 -38.63 34.10 -3.20
C ASN A 12 -38.11 32.76 -2.59
N PRO A 13 -37.58 31.84 -3.42
CA PRO A 13 -37.15 30.53 -2.96
C PRO A 13 -35.93 30.65 -2.04
N LYS A 14 -35.74 29.66 -1.16
CA LYS A 14 -34.51 29.54 -0.35
C LYS A 14 -33.37 28.86 -1.11
N ILE A 15 -33.72 28.02 -2.08
CA ILE A 15 -32.80 27.25 -2.90
C ILE A 15 -33.25 27.36 -4.36
N ILE A 16 -32.31 27.54 -5.28
CA ILE A 16 -32.53 27.29 -6.71
C ILE A 16 -31.63 26.12 -7.11
N PHE A 17 -32.21 25.12 -7.76
CA PHE A 17 -31.48 23.91 -8.16
C PHE A 17 -31.24 23.93 -9.68
N PHE A 18 -30.00 24.11 -10.06
CA PHE A 18 -29.55 23.99 -11.45
C PHE A 18 -29.04 22.56 -11.71
N THR A 19 -29.20 22.07 -12.93
CA THR A 19 -28.77 20.70 -13.24
C THR A 19 -28.46 20.55 -14.73
N ASP A 20 -27.49 19.69 -15.05
CA ASP A 20 -27.39 19.15 -16.40
C ASP A 20 -28.50 18.12 -16.67
N PHE A 21 -28.65 17.73 -17.94
CA PHE A 21 -29.63 16.76 -18.41
C PHE A 21 -28.99 15.44 -18.87
N ASP A 22 -28.14 15.50 -19.90
CA ASP A 22 -27.44 14.34 -20.44
C ASP A 22 -26.43 13.82 -19.40
N GLY A 23 -26.41 12.52 -19.12
CA GLY A 23 -25.50 11.91 -18.11
C GLY A 23 -25.81 12.24 -16.62
N THR A 24 -26.70 13.19 -16.38
CA THR A 24 -27.11 13.65 -15.04
C THR A 24 -28.56 13.30 -14.68
N ILE A 25 -29.56 13.80 -15.42
CA ILE A 25 -30.98 13.38 -15.28
C ILE A 25 -31.21 12.09 -16.07
N THR A 26 -30.58 11.98 -17.24
CA THR A 26 -30.55 10.75 -18.03
C THR A 26 -29.36 9.90 -17.60
N LEU A 27 -29.48 8.58 -17.74
CA LEU A 27 -28.37 7.65 -17.43
C LEU A 27 -27.35 7.54 -18.57
N GLU A 28 -27.72 8.03 -19.76
CA GLU A 28 -26.97 7.94 -21.01
C GLU A 28 -27.07 9.29 -21.73
N ASP A 29 -26.04 9.68 -22.49
CA ASP A 29 -26.06 10.91 -23.29
C ASP A 29 -26.96 10.74 -24.52
N SER A 30 -27.97 11.61 -24.67
CA SER A 30 -28.95 11.56 -25.76
C SER A 30 -28.32 11.77 -27.14
N ASN A 31 -27.22 12.52 -27.24
CA ASN A 31 -26.55 12.84 -28.50
C ASN A 31 -25.65 11.69 -28.94
N ASP A 32 -24.95 11.06 -28.01
CA ASP A 32 -24.18 9.82 -28.26
C ASP A 32 -25.10 8.66 -28.66
N PHE A 33 -26.33 8.63 -28.14
CA PHE A 33 -27.34 7.66 -28.55
C PHE A 33 -27.76 7.85 -30.02
N LEU A 34 -27.84 9.10 -30.51
CA LEU A 34 -28.13 9.40 -31.92
C LEU A 34 -26.95 9.07 -32.86
N ARG A 35 -25.71 8.92 -32.36
CA ARG A 35 -24.57 8.36 -33.12
C ARG A 35 -23.41 7.89 -32.23
N ARG A 36 -22.91 6.65 -32.44
CA ARG A 36 -21.67 6.15 -31.81
C ARG A 36 -20.42 6.90 -32.29
N ALA A 37 -19.92 7.91 -31.57
CA ALA A 37 -18.55 8.40 -31.74
C ALA A 37 -18.01 9.07 -30.46
N LYS A 38 -16.83 8.66 -29.98
CA LYS A 38 -16.08 9.35 -28.92
C LYS A 38 -15.11 10.36 -29.54
N ASN A 39 -15.20 11.64 -29.16
CA ASN A 39 -14.37 12.71 -29.71
C ASN A 39 -13.10 12.95 -28.87
N ILE A 40 -12.01 12.27 -29.24
CA ILE A 40 -10.67 12.42 -28.64
C ILE A 40 -10.07 13.83 -28.91
N ALA A 41 -10.48 14.51 -29.98
CA ALA A 41 -9.88 15.78 -30.44
C ALA A 41 -10.20 17.01 -29.57
N VAL A 42 -11.31 17.01 -28.81
CA VAL A 42 -11.69 18.11 -27.90
C VAL A 42 -10.85 18.08 -26.62
N LEU A 43 -10.44 16.88 -26.17
CA LEU A 43 -9.56 16.70 -25.02
C LEU A 43 -8.09 17.08 -25.31
N GLU A 44 -7.73 17.18 -26.59
CA GLU A 44 -6.40 17.55 -27.08
C GLU A 44 -6.30 19.02 -27.54
N ASP A 45 -7.34 19.84 -27.28
CA ASP A 45 -7.40 21.28 -27.60
C ASP A 45 -7.26 21.60 -29.11
N ARG A 46 -7.63 20.66 -29.98
CA ARG A 46 -7.49 20.81 -31.46
C ARG A 46 -8.75 21.34 -32.16
N MET A 47 -9.89 21.37 -31.47
CA MET A 47 -11.19 21.81 -32.01
C MET A 47 -12.12 22.24 -30.87
N SER A 48 -13.02 23.21 -31.13
CA SER A 48 -14.00 23.62 -30.13
C SER A 48 -15.05 22.57 -29.83
N PHE A 49 -15.59 22.57 -28.61
CA PHE A 49 -16.75 21.74 -28.29
C PHE A 49 -17.92 22.06 -29.22
N ARG A 50 -18.22 23.36 -29.43
CA ARG A 50 -19.27 23.82 -30.35
C ARG A 50 -19.10 23.23 -31.75
N ASP A 51 -17.92 23.33 -32.36
CA ASP A 51 -17.72 22.89 -33.75
C ASP A 51 -17.71 21.36 -33.85
N SER A 52 -17.09 20.68 -32.89
CA SER A 52 -17.11 19.21 -32.81
C SER A 52 -18.54 18.66 -32.64
N PHE A 53 -19.35 19.33 -31.82
CA PHE A 53 -20.75 18.98 -31.59
C PHE A 53 -21.62 19.27 -32.82
N ARG A 54 -21.35 20.37 -33.54
CA ARG A 54 -22.03 20.67 -34.81
C ARG A 54 -21.77 19.59 -35.86
N GLU A 55 -20.51 19.20 -36.06
CA GLU A 55 -20.15 18.14 -37.01
C GLU A 55 -20.80 16.79 -36.66
N MET A 56 -20.87 16.47 -35.37
CA MET A 56 -21.55 15.28 -34.88
C MET A 56 -23.04 15.32 -35.27
N LEU A 57 -23.76 16.38 -34.91
CA LEU A 57 -25.20 16.48 -35.18
C LEU A 57 -25.51 16.61 -36.68
N ASP A 58 -24.66 17.31 -37.46
CA ASP A 58 -24.85 17.49 -38.89
C ASP A 58 -24.79 16.19 -39.69
N SER A 59 -24.15 15.17 -39.13
CA SER A 59 -24.09 13.83 -39.70
C SER A 59 -25.38 13.02 -39.55
N VAL A 60 -26.26 13.41 -38.62
CA VAL A 60 -27.55 12.74 -38.41
C VAL A 60 -28.49 13.16 -39.54
N LYS A 61 -28.86 12.20 -40.39
CA LYS A 61 -29.77 12.43 -41.53
C LYS A 61 -31.22 12.02 -41.26
N VAL A 62 -31.50 11.49 -40.07
CA VAL A 62 -32.84 11.07 -39.66
C VAL A 62 -33.72 12.32 -39.44
N PRO A 63 -35.00 12.30 -39.88
CA PRO A 63 -35.99 13.33 -39.53
C PRO A 63 -36.07 13.61 -38.03
N PHE A 64 -36.25 14.88 -37.64
CA PHE A 64 -36.15 15.25 -36.23
C PHE A 64 -37.24 14.63 -35.33
N ASN A 65 -38.47 14.50 -35.83
CA ASN A 65 -39.55 13.79 -35.15
C ASN A 65 -39.21 12.32 -34.88
N GLU A 66 -38.57 11.63 -35.83
CA GLU A 66 -38.13 10.25 -35.65
C GLU A 66 -36.98 10.14 -34.64
N CYS A 67 -36.09 11.14 -34.56
CA CYS A 67 -35.09 11.23 -33.50
C CYS A 67 -35.75 11.32 -32.11
N ILE A 68 -36.74 12.20 -31.94
CA ILE A 68 -37.50 12.33 -30.69
C ILE A 68 -38.17 11.01 -30.33
N GLU A 69 -38.88 10.38 -31.27
CA GLU A 69 -39.54 9.09 -31.02
C GLU A 69 -38.56 8.01 -30.60
N THR A 70 -37.41 7.94 -31.25
CA THR A 70 -36.37 6.95 -30.96
C THR A 70 -35.78 7.14 -29.57
N LEU A 71 -35.45 8.38 -29.20
CA LEU A 71 -34.93 8.68 -27.87
C LEU A 71 -35.99 8.44 -26.79
N CYS A 72 -37.23 8.86 -27.02
CA CYS A 72 -38.35 8.55 -26.13
C CYS A 72 -38.55 7.05 -25.95
N LYS A 73 -38.29 6.20 -26.96
CA LYS A 73 -38.43 4.74 -26.83
C LYS A 73 -37.29 4.11 -26.02
N ASN A 74 -36.07 4.62 -26.15
CA ASN A 74 -34.86 3.91 -25.70
C ASN A 74 -34.13 4.53 -24.51
N MET A 75 -34.23 5.85 -24.30
CA MET A 75 -33.51 6.51 -23.22
C MET A 75 -34.10 6.20 -21.86
N ARG A 76 -33.21 6.08 -20.88
CA ARG A 76 -33.55 5.89 -19.46
C ARG A 76 -33.20 7.14 -18.67
N LEU A 77 -34.16 7.60 -17.88
CA LEU A 77 -33.97 8.68 -16.92
C LEU A 77 -33.74 8.06 -15.54
N ASP A 78 -33.02 8.78 -14.68
CA ASP A 78 -32.81 8.36 -13.30
C ASP A 78 -34.19 8.25 -12.60
N PRO A 79 -34.54 7.07 -12.08
CA PRO A 79 -35.88 6.81 -11.56
C PRO A 79 -36.23 7.68 -10.34
N HIS A 80 -35.21 8.21 -9.66
CA HIS A 80 -35.38 9.02 -8.45
C HIS A 80 -35.60 10.51 -8.74
N PHE A 81 -35.39 10.95 -9.99
CA PHE A 81 -35.61 12.36 -10.35
C PHE A 81 -37.07 12.79 -10.20
N LEU A 82 -38.02 11.89 -10.46
CA LEU A 82 -39.45 12.21 -10.29
C LEU A 82 -39.80 12.52 -8.83
N GLU A 83 -39.19 11.81 -7.89
CA GLU A 83 -39.35 12.09 -6.45
C GLU A 83 -38.74 13.44 -6.09
N PHE A 84 -37.56 13.75 -6.63
CA PHE A 84 -36.92 15.05 -6.46
C PHE A 84 -37.76 16.20 -7.02
N TYR A 85 -38.31 16.05 -8.23
CA TYR A 85 -39.17 17.06 -8.87
C TYR A 85 -40.42 17.36 -8.03
N ASN A 86 -41.14 16.30 -7.60
CA ASN A 86 -42.34 16.46 -6.79
C ASN A 86 -42.04 17.14 -5.45
N TRP A 87 -40.98 16.70 -4.76
CA TRP A 87 -40.57 17.31 -3.50
C TRP A 87 -40.16 18.77 -3.66
N SER A 88 -39.39 19.09 -4.71
CA SER A 88 -38.91 20.44 -4.99
C SER A 88 -40.07 21.40 -5.24
N ARG A 89 -41.11 20.93 -5.92
CA ARG A 89 -42.34 21.70 -6.17
C ARG A 89 -43.09 22.01 -4.88
N GLU A 90 -43.25 21.03 -4.02
CA GLU A 90 -43.90 21.19 -2.71
C GLU A 90 -43.13 22.13 -1.77
N ASN A 91 -41.81 22.24 -1.96
CA ASN A 91 -40.90 22.97 -1.06
C ASN A 91 -40.37 24.28 -1.63
N ASN A 92 -40.94 24.77 -2.74
CA ASN A 92 -40.54 26.03 -3.39
C ASN A 92 -39.04 26.07 -3.76
N VAL A 93 -38.55 25.00 -4.40
CA VAL A 93 -37.18 24.87 -4.91
C VAL A 93 -37.21 24.80 -6.45
N PRO A 94 -37.14 25.92 -7.19
CA PRO A 94 -37.19 25.90 -8.65
C PRO A 94 -36.06 25.06 -9.26
N ILE A 95 -36.38 24.31 -10.31
CA ILE A 95 -35.44 23.48 -11.05
C ILE A 95 -35.15 24.14 -12.40
N VAL A 96 -33.86 24.30 -12.72
CA VAL A 96 -33.40 24.89 -13.98
C VAL A 96 -32.45 23.93 -14.66
N VAL A 97 -32.91 23.31 -15.74
CA VAL A 97 -32.10 22.40 -16.55
C VAL A 97 -31.26 23.23 -17.53
N LEU A 98 -29.94 23.14 -17.41
CA LEU A 98 -28.95 23.80 -18.25
C LEU A 98 -28.20 22.73 -19.07
N SER A 99 -28.58 22.54 -20.33
CA SER A 99 -28.06 21.44 -21.16
C SER A 99 -27.50 21.92 -22.49
N SER A 100 -26.41 21.32 -22.94
CA SER A 100 -25.89 21.52 -24.31
C SER A 100 -26.67 20.74 -25.37
N GLY A 101 -27.63 19.90 -24.97
CA GLY A 101 -28.55 19.20 -25.87
C GLY A 101 -29.61 20.14 -26.48
N MET A 102 -30.63 19.54 -27.11
CA MET A 102 -31.68 20.27 -27.82
C MET A 102 -32.99 20.32 -27.03
N LYS A 103 -33.52 21.52 -26.83
CA LYS A 103 -34.72 21.80 -26.02
C LYS A 103 -35.94 20.94 -26.39
N PRO A 104 -36.29 20.72 -27.67
CA PRO A 104 -37.44 19.87 -28.01
C PRO A 104 -37.29 18.40 -27.56
N ILE A 105 -36.06 17.85 -27.62
CA ILE A 105 -35.76 16.48 -27.17
C ILE A 105 -35.89 16.39 -25.66
N ILE A 106 -35.23 17.30 -24.94
CA ILE A 106 -35.26 17.36 -23.47
C ILE A 106 -36.70 17.50 -22.98
N SER A 107 -37.47 18.39 -23.62
CA SER A 107 -38.89 18.60 -23.29
C SER A 107 -39.72 17.34 -23.50
N ALA A 108 -39.52 16.59 -24.59
CA ALA A 108 -40.26 15.37 -24.87
C ALA A 108 -39.92 14.24 -23.87
N LEU A 109 -38.65 14.09 -23.51
CA LEU A 109 -38.21 13.09 -22.54
C LEU A 109 -38.73 13.39 -21.12
N LEU A 110 -38.69 14.66 -20.72
CA LEU A 110 -39.27 15.10 -19.44
C LEU A 110 -40.79 14.97 -19.43
N GLU A 111 -41.49 15.32 -20.52
CA GLU A 111 -42.94 15.14 -20.64
C GLU A 111 -43.34 13.67 -20.50
N LYS A 112 -42.58 12.75 -21.11
CA LYS A 112 -42.78 11.31 -20.95
C LYS A 112 -42.64 10.85 -19.50
N MET A 113 -41.63 11.34 -18.78
CA MET A 113 -41.37 10.95 -17.38
C MET A 113 -42.37 11.58 -16.40
N LEU A 114 -42.71 12.85 -16.59
CA LEU A 114 -43.63 13.59 -15.72
C LEU A 114 -45.10 13.24 -16.01
N GLY A 115 -45.40 12.67 -17.19
CA GLY A 115 -46.75 12.41 -17.67
C GLY A 115 -47.51 13.67 -18.12
N GLN A 116 -46.85 14.83 -18.09
CA GLN A 116 -47.37 16.14 -18.48
C GLN A 116 -46.21 17.04 -18.92
N LYS A 117 -46.51 18.11 -19.66
CA LYS A 117 -45.51 19.12 -20.00
C LYS A 117 -44.91 19.74 -18.74
N PRO A 118 -43.58 19.99 -18.71
CA PRO A 118 -42.96 20.74 -17.63
C PRO A 118 -43.68 22.08 -17.41
N ASP A 119 -44.05 22.35 -16.17
CA ASP A 119 -44.62 23.62 -15.74
C ASP A 119 -43.53 24.65 -15.43
N ASP A 120 -43.91 25.87 -15.05
CA ASP A 120 -42.97 26.96 -14.73
C ASP A 120 -42.02 26.64 -13.54
N HIS A 121 -42.21 25.51 -12.85
CA HIS A 121 -41.34 25.04 -11.78
C HIS A 121 -40.06 24.38 -12.31
N LEU A 122 -40.11 23.75 -13.49
CA LEU A 122 -38.95 23.16 -14.16
C LEU A 122 -38.73 23.87 -15.51
N VAL A 123 -37.68 24.68 -15.57
CA VAL A 123 -37.34 25.47 -16.75
C VAL A 123 -36.20 24.82 -17.51
N ILE A 124 -36.34 24.71 -18.84
CA ILE A 124 -35.31 24.14 -19.73
C ILE A 124 -34.65 25.27 -20.52
N ILE A 125 -33.35 25.46 -20.26
CA ILE A 125 -32.44 26.33 -21.02
C ILE A 125 -31.44 25.42 -21.73
N ALA A 126 -31.50 25.42 -23.06
CA ALA A 126 -30.69 24.56 -23.90
C ALA A 126 -30.56 25.14 -25.30
N ASN A 127 -29.79 24.47 -26.16
CA ASN A 127 -29.78 24.75 -27.59
C ASN A 127 -31.15 24.42 -28.20
N ASP A 128 -31.43 24.99 -29.37
CA ASP A 128 -32.65 24.72 -30.13
C ASP A 128 -32.28 24.07 -31.48
N ILE A 129 -33.28 23.83 -32.32
CA ILE A 129 -33.09 23.43 -33.72
C ILE A 129 -33.60 24.49 -34.68
N GLU A 130 -33.08 24.47 -35.89
CA GLU A 130 -33.61 25.26 -36.99
C GLU A 130 -33.56 24.48 -38.31
N SER A 131 -34.31 24.98 -39.29
CA SER A 131 -34.31 24.45 -40.65
C SER A 131 -32.92 24.56 -41.28
N ARG A 132 -32.46 23.46 -41.89
CA ARG A 132 -31.26 23.46 -42.74
C ARG A 132 -31.68 23.90 -44.14
N ASP A 133 -31.16 25.03 -44.58
CA ASP A 133 -31.34 25.57 -45.93
C ASP A 133 -32.81 25.74 -46.38
N GLY A 134 -33.72 26.01 -45.43
CA GLY A 134 -35.15 26.19 -45.70
C GLY A 134 -35.96 24.90 -45.85
N GLN A 135 -35.37 23.73 -45.57
CA GLN A 135 -36.06 22.45 -45.58
C GLN A 135 -36.94 22.25 -44.34
N ASP A 136 -37.95 21.39 -44.43
CA ASP A 136 -38.73 20.94 -43.26
C ASP A 136 -37.79 20.17 -42.30
N VAL A 137 -37.81 20.51 -41.01
CA VAL A 137 -37.01 19.85 -39.97
C VAL A 137 -37.32 18.35 -39.82
N ASN A 138 -38.50 17.92 -40.29
CA ASN A 138 -38.92 16.52 -40.32
C ASN A 138 -38.65 15.84 -41.67
N SER A 139 -37.88 16.48 -42.56
CA SER A 139 -37.34 15.83 -43.74
C SER A 139 -35.94 15.26 -43.47
N PRO A 140 -35.50 14.20 -44.17
CA PRO A 140 -34.16 13.63 -43.97
C PRO A 140 -33.05 14.67 -44.15
N GLY A 141 -32.29 14.92 -43.07
CA GLY A 141 -31.22 15.92 -43.06
C GLY A 141 -31.68 17.38 -43.03
N GLY A 142 -32.97 17.64 -42.81
CA GLY A 142 -33.59 18.98 -42.89
C GLY A 142 -33.43 19.88 -41.66
N TRP A 143 -32.74 19.42 -40.61
CA TRP A 143 -32.53 20.18 -39.38
C TRP A 143 -31.04 20.35 -39.07
N LYS A 144 -30.71 21.41 -38.33
CA LYS A 144 -29.39 21.69 -37.75
C LYS A 144 -29.55 22.33 -36.37
N ILE A 145 -28.51 22.24 -35.54
CA ILE A 145 -28.51 22.86 -34.21
C ILE A 145 -28.48 24.38 -34.31
N LYS A 146 -29.32 25.03 -33.50
CA LYS A 146 -29.30 26.46 -33.23
C LYS A 146 -28.75 26.67 -31.82
N TYR A 147 -27.53 27.15 -31.74
CA TYR A 147 -26.86 27.39 -30.46
C TYR A 147 -27.57 28.47 -29.64
N HIS A 148 -27.55 28.29 -28.32
CA HIS A 148 -28.15 29.21 -27.36
C HIS A 148 -27.38 30.53 -27.29
N ASP A 149 -26.05 30.46 -27.37
CA ASP A 149 -25.15 31.60 -27.37
C ASP A 149 -23.94 31.41 -28.30
N ASP A 150 -23.12 32.46 -28.41
CA ASP A 150 -21.93 32.48 -29.26
C ASP A 150 -20.65 32.00 -28.56
N SER A 151 -20.75 31.42 -27.35
CA SER A 151 -19.60 30.88 -26.65
C SER A 151 -18.98 29.68 -27.37
N HIS A 152 -17.77 29.31 -26.96
CA HIS A 152 -17.07 28.12 -27.47
C HIS A 152 -17.76 26.80 -27.07
N PHE A 153 -18.68 26.84 -26.10
CA PHE A 153 -19.53 25.71 -25.71
C PHE A 153 -20.83 25.66 -26.52
N GLY A 154 -21.24 26.78 -27.14
CA GLY A 154 -22.55 26.94 -27.78
C GLY A 154 -23.71 27.12 -26.79
N HIS A 155 -23.50 26.75 -25.52
CA HIS A 155 -24.33 27.09 -24.37
C HIS A 155 -23.43 27.20 -23.13
N ASP A 156 -23.05 28.42 -22.73
CA ASP A 156 -22.33 28.68 -21.49
C ASP A 156 -23.31 28.77 -20.32
N LYS A 157 -23.46 27.63 -19.62
CA LYS A 157 -24.35 27.45 -18.47
C LYS A 157 -24.14 28.50 -17.36
N SER A 158 -22.94 29.09 -17.25
CA SER A 158 -22.66 30.12 -16.24
C SER A 158 -23.45 31.41 -16.45
N LEU A 159 -23.83 31.74 -17.69
CA LEU A 159 -24.54 32.98 -18.03
C LEU A 159 -25.92 33.04 -17.38
N GLU A 160 -26.61 31.89 -17.27
CA GLU A 160 -27.93 31.81 -16.64
C GLU A 160 -27.86 31.91 -15.11
N ILE A 161 -26.74 31.49 -14.50
CA ILE A 161 -26.58 31.43 -13.04
C ILE A 161 -26.07 32.77 -12.47
N LYS A 162 -25.19 33.47 -13.20
CA LYS A 162 -24.55 34.74 -12.79
C LYS A 162 -25.51 35.79 -12.21
N PRO A 163 -26.70 36.05 -12.78
CA PRO A 163 -27.62 37.04 -12.23
C PRO A 163 -28.12 36.70 -10.82
N TYR A 164 -28.27 35.40 -10.50
CA TYR A 164 -28.70 34.93 -9.18
C TYR A 164 -27.54 34.92 -8.19
N HIS A 165 -26.34 34.54 -8.64
CA HIS A 165 -25.12 34.60 -7.84
C HIS A 165 -24.81 36.03 -7.37
N ALA A 166 -25.05 37.01 -8.24
CA ALA A 166 -24.81 38.43 -7.97
C ALA A 166 -25.84 39.11 -7.03
N LEU A 167 -26.87 38.39 -6.56
CA LEU A 167 -27.83 38.94 -5.61
C LEU A 167 -27.18 39.19 -4.23
N PRO A 168 -27.64 40.20 -3.47
CA PRO A 168 -27.15 40.41 -2.10
C PRO A 168 -27.42 39.21 -1.18
N ASP A 169 -26.47 38.86 -0.30
CA ASP A 169 -26.57 37.75 0.67
C ASP A 169 -27.88 37.73 1.48
N SER A 170 -28.50 38.89 1.74
CA SER A 170 -29.76 39.01 2.49
C SER A 170 -30.99 38.48 1.75
N VAL A 171 -30.92 38.34 0.42
CA VAL A 171 -32.03 37.92 -0.45
C VAL A 171 -31.62 36.83 -1.44
N ARG A 172 -30.35 36.42 -1.45
CA ARG A 172 -29.82 35.43 -2.39
C ARG A 172 -30.18 34.01 -1.94
N PRO A 173 -30.79 33.17 -2.79
CA PRO A 173 -30.99 31.76 -2.47
C PRO A 173 -29.67 30.99 -2.50
N THR A 174 -29.64 29.84 -1.84
CA THR A 174 -28.55 28.88 -2.04
C THR A 174 -28.65 28.29 -3.44
N LEU A 175 -27.58 28.39 -4.23
CA LEU A 175 -27.52 27.91 -5.60
C LEU A 175 -26.83 26.55 -5.61
N LEU A 176 -27.54 25.52 -6.03
CA LEU A 176 -27.03 24.16 -6.13
C LEU A 176 -26.89 23.79 -7.61
N TYR A 177 -25.87 23.03 -7.98
CA TYR A 177 -25.69 22.50 -9.33
C TYR A 177 -25.44 21.00 -9.31
N ALA A 178 -26.07 20.22 -10.20
CA ALA A 178 -25.71 18.83 -10.44
C ALA A 178 -25.23 18.63 -11.88
N GLY A 179 -24.13 17.91 -12.05
CA GLY A 179 -23.52 17.65 -13.36
C GLY A 179 -22.61 16.43 -13.37
N ASP A 180 -22.17 16.05 -14.56
CA ASP A 180 -21.31 14.90 -14.79
C ASP A 180 -20.13 15.19 -15.72
N GLY A 181 -20.21 16.24 -16.54
CA GLY A 181 -19.27 16.53 -17.62
C GLY A 181 -18.38 17.75 -17.38
N VAL A 182 -17.29 17.84 -18.15
CA VAL A 182 -16.33 18.98 -18.09
C VAL A 182 -16.99 20.30 -18.51
N SER A 183 -18.06 20.27 -19.31
CA SER A 183 -18.86 21.45 -19.66
C SER A 183 -19.53 22.13 -18.47
N ASP A 184 -19.70 21.41 -17.35
CA ASP A 184 -20.41 21.91 -16.16
C ASP A 184 -19.55 22.78 -15.26
N LEU A 185 -18.25 22.86 -15.54
CA LEU A 185 -17.31 23.64 -14.74
C LEU A 185 -17.64 25.13 -14.71
N SER A 186 -18.13 25.68 -15.82
CA SER A 186 -18.52 27.09 -15.85
C SER A 186 -19.70 27.36 -14.92
N ALA A 187 -20.65 26.42 -14.85
CA ALA A 187 -21.78 26.48 -13.92
C ALA A 187 -21.35 26.29 -12.46
N ALA A 188 -20.48 25.30 -12.19
CA ALA A 188 -19.96 25.02 -10.86
C ALA A 188 -19.32 26.24 -10.19
N SER A 189 -18.60 27.05 -10.97
CA SER A 189 -17.95 28.28 -10.47
C SER A 189 -18.91 29.36 -9.98
N GLN A 190 -20.21 29.26 -10.35
CA GLN A 190 -21.25 30.24 -10.02
C GLN A 190 -22.23 29.75 -8.95
N THR A 191 -22.07 28.52 -8.45
CA THR A 191 -22.95 27.91 -7.45
C THR A 191 -22.28 27.69 -6.09
N ASP A 192 -23.09 27.54 -5.04
CA ASP A 192 -22.61 27.36 -3.67
C ASP A 192 -22.15 25.92 -3.40
N LEU A 193 -22.80 24.95 -4.04
CA LEU A 193 -22.45 23.53 -3.94
C LEU A 193 -22.64 22.84 -5.29
N LEU A 194 -21.60 22.10 -5.70
CA LEU A 194 -21.61 21.22 -6.86
C LEU A 194 -21.86 19.78 -6.42
N PHE A 195 -22.84 19.12 -7.03
CA PHE A 195 -23.02 17.68 -7.03
C PHE A 195 -22.38 17.10 -8.30
N ALA A 196 -21.31 16.32 -8.16
CA ALA A 196 -20.63 15.68 -9.28
C ALA A 196 -20.96 14.17 -9.35
N LYS A 197 -21.35 13.68 -10.54
CA LYS A 197 -21.75 12.28 -10.72
C LYS A 197 -20.56 11.34 -10.51
N LYS A 198 -20.75 10.33 -9.66
CA LYS A 198 -19.72 9.33 -9.34
C LYS A 198 -19.21 8.63 -10.60
N GLY A 199 -17.88 8.57 -10.75
CA GLY A 199 -17.23 7.84 -11.84
C GLY A 199 -17.07 8.61 -13.14
N ASN A 200 -17.61 9.83 -13.24
CA ASN A 200 -17.52 10.66 -14.44
C ASN A 200 -16.38 11.71 -14.35
N ASP A 201 -16.08 12.36 -15.47
CA ASP A 201 -14.88 13.18 -15.64
C ASP A 201 -14.91 14.46 -14.77
N LEU A 202 -16.09 14.96 -14.41
CA LEU A 202 -16.21 16.12 -13.52
C LEU A 202 -15.59 15.88 -12.14
N VAL A 203 -15.70 14.67 -11.58
CA VAL A 203 -15.08 14.29 -10.29
C VAL A 203 -13.55 14.39 -10.37
N LYS A 204 -12.96 13.76 -11.40
CA LYS A 204 -11.50 13.77 -11.63
C LYS A 204 -10.97 15.20 -11.77
N TYR A 205 -11.72 16.05 -12.47
CA TYR A 205 -11.32 17.44 -12.66
C TYR A 205 -11.44 18.25 -11.36
N CYS A 206 -12.51 18.08 -10.59
CA CYS A 206 -12.67 18.78 -9.31
C CYS A 206 -11.53 18.44 -8.35
N ASP A 207 -11.12 17.16 -8.30
CA ASP A 207 -9.96 16.70 -7.52
C ASP A 207 -8.66 17.37 -7.99
N GLN A 208 -8.44 17.48 -9.30
CA GLN A 208 -7.24 18.11 -9.86
C GLN A 208 -7.15 19.62 -9.60
N LYS A 209 -8.29 20.31 -9.55
CA LYS A 209 -8.35 21.78 -9.37
C LYS A 209 -8.62 22.22 -7.93
N GLY A 210 -8.88 21.28 -7.02
CA GLY A 210 -9.25 21.60 -5.63
C GLY A 210 -10.60 22.33 -5.52
N GLN A 211 -11.51 22.12 -6.47
CA GLN A 211 -12.85 22.69 -6.43
C GLN A 211 -13.70 21.89 -5.43
N PRO A 212 -14.37 22.51 -4.44
CA PRO A 212 -15.26 21.78 -3.52
C PRO A 212 -16.48 21.21 -4.25
N TYR A 213 -16.83 19.96 -3.96
CA TYR A 213 -18.00 19.27 -4.51
C TYR A 213 -18.47 18.13 -3.59
N THR A 214 -19.68 17.63 -3.87
CA THR A 214 -20.25 16.42 -3.27
C THR A 214 -20.45 15.38 -4.37
N VAL A 215 -20.06 14.14 -4.12
CA VAL A 215 -20.32 13.04 -5.06
C VAL A 215 -21.76 12.56 -4.93
N PHE A 216 -22.45 12.33 -6.05
CA PHE A 216 -23.75 11.65 -6.07
C PHE A 216 -23.76 10.44 -7.00
N GLU A 217 -24.50 9.40 -6.64
CA GLU A 217 -24.71 8.21 -7.49
C GLU A 217 -26.03 8.30 -8.26
N ASN A 218 -27.08 8.78 -7.63
CA ASN A 218 -28.43 8.95 -8.17
C ASN A 218 -29.15 10.12 -7.49
N TRP A 219 -30.36 10.42 -7.94
CA TRP A 219 -31.12 11.58 -7.45
C TRP A 219 -31.65 11.46 -6.00
N ASP A 220 -31.63 10.28 -5.39
CA ASP A 220 -31.97 10.11 -3.97
C ASP A 220 -30.99 10.86 -3.06
N THR A 221 -29.69 10.75 -3.35
CA THR A 221 -28.64 11.39 -2.55
C THR A 221 -28.68 12.91 -2.68
N ILE A 222 -28.97 13.41 -3.89
CA ILE A 222 -29.22 14.83 -4.15
C ILE A 222 -30.43 15.31 -3.34
N LEU A 223 -31.54 14.55 -3.37
CA LEU A 223 -32.74 14.86 -2.62
C LEU A 223 -32.48 14.94 -1.11
N ALA A 224 -31.78 13.96 -0.55
CA ALA A 224 -31.44 13.93 0.88
C ALA A 224 -30.61 15.15 1.29
N THR A 225 -29.57 15.48 0.53
CA THR A 225 -28.69 16.62 0.84
C THR A 225 -29.42 17.95 0.67
N THR A 226 -30.25 18.08 -0.36
CA THR A 226 -31.04 19.29 -0.60
C THR A 226 -32.06 19.52 0.52
N LYS A 227 -32.68 18.45 1.06
CA LYS A 227 -33.54 18.51 2.26
C LYS A 227 -32.78 19.00 3.50
N ASP A 228 -31.56 18.52 3.71
CA ASP A 228 -30.73 18.91 4.85
C ASP A 228 -30.28 20.38 4.77
N ILE A 229 -29.96 20.86 3.56
CA ILE A 229 -29.66 22.28 3.32
C ILE A 229 -30.91 23.14 3.54
N LEU A 230 -32.06 22.75 2.98
CA LEU A 230 -33.30 23.50 3.11
C LEU A 230 -33.78 23.61 4.56
N SER A 231 -33.60 22.54 5.34
CA SER A 231 -33.94 22.50 6.77
C SER A 231 -32.93 23.20 7.68
N GLY A 232 -31.77 23.63 7.14
CA GLY A 232 -30.72 24.32 7.88
C GLY A 232 -29.85 23.40 8.74
N LYS A 233 -29.97 22.07 8.62
CA LYS A 233 -29.11 21.10 9.30
C LYS A 233 -27.67 21.14 8.80
N VAL A 234 -27.50 21.47 7.52
CA VAL A 234 -26.19 21.62 6.87
C VAL A 234 -26.09 23.02 6.29
N SER A 235 -25.12 23.80 6.77
CA SER A 235 -24.75 25.09 6.15
C SER A 235 -23.63 24.86 5.15
N VAL A 236 -23.88 25.13 3.87
CA VAL A 236 -22.89 25.03 2.78
C VAL A 236 -21.63 25.86 3.10
N ARG A 237 -21.82 27.04 3.69
CA ARG A 237 -20.74 27.96 4.09
C ARG A 237 -19.88 27.39 5.23
N ALA A 238 -20.49 26.69 6.19
CA ALA A 238 -19.77 26.04 7.29
C ALA A 238 -19.02 24.77 6.83
N GLY A 239 -19.60 24.00 5.90
CA GLY A 239 -18.97 22.83 5.29
C GLY A 239 -17.71 23.19 4.49
N ILE A 240 -17.77 24.26 3.69
CA ILE A 240 -16.60 24.76 2.93
C ILE A 240 -15.51 25.30 3.86
N GLN A 241 -15.88 26.00 4.94
CA GLN A 241 -14.90 26.49 5.92
C GLN A 241 -14.20 25.36 6.68
N LEU A 242 -14.93 24.29 7.03
CA LEU A 242 -14.34 23.10 7.64
C LEU A 242 -13.45 22.35 6.65
N ALA A 243 -13.86 22.20 5.39
CA ALA A 243 -13.06 21.57 4.34
C ALA A 243 -11.80 22.38 4.03
N PHE A 244 -11.87 23.71 3.99
CA PHE A 244 -10.73 24.60 3.82
C PHE A 244 -9.76 24.54 5.01
N PHE A 245 -10.28 24.54 6.23
CA PHE A 245 -9.46 24.38 7.43
C PHE A 245 -8.81 22.98 7.48
N ALA A 246 -9.56 21.93 7.17
CA ALA A 246 -9.04 20.57 7.09
C ALA A 246 -7.99 20.41 5.99
N SER A 247 -8.15 21.09 4.84
CA SER A 247 -7.16 21.06 3.76
C SER A 247 -5.92 21.88 4.09
N ILE A 248 -6.02 23.01 4.79
CA ILE A 248 -4.85 23.72 5.34
C ILE A 248 -4.12 22.85 6.35
N VAL A 249 -4.85 22.24 7.30
CA VAL A 249 -4.26 21.33 8.29
C VAL A 249 -3.61 20.15 7.58
N LEU A 250 -4.25 19.54 6.59
CA LEU A 250 -3.69 18.46 5.78
C LEU A 250 -2.45 18.92 5.04
N PHE A 251 -2.45 20.10 4.41
CA PHE A 251 -1.30 20.63 3.69
C PHE A 251 -0.14 20.95 4.62
N LEU A 252 -0.44 21.46 5.81
CA LEU A 252 0.53 21.78 6.85
C LEU A 252 1.10 20.50 7.46
N VAL A 253 0.27 19.49 7.68
CA VAL A 253 0.68 18.14 8.06
C VAL A 253 1.55 17.53 6.96
N VAL A 254 1.13 17.51 5.70
CA VAL A 254 1.93 17.02 4.55
C VAL A 254 3.23 17.80 4.39
N PHE A 255 3.23 19.12 4.58
CA PHE A 255 4.44 19.95 4.49
C PHE A 255 5.40 19.66 5.65
N LEU A 256 4.88 19.62 6.87
CA LEU A 256 5.66 19.26 8.05
C LEU A 256 6.15 17.82 7.95
N ASP A 257 5.38 16.94 7.33
CA ASP A 257 5.69 15.54 7.18
C ASP A 257 6.75 15.29 6.10
N ASN A 258 6.67 16.01 4.99
CA ASN A 258 7.68 16.01 3.94
C ASN A 258 9.02 16.61 4.43
N LYS A 259 9.00 17.46 5.46
CA LYS A 259 10.20 18.11 6.02
C LYS A 259 10.72 17.46 7.31
N PHE A 260 9.84 16.88 8.12
CA PHE A 260 10.12 16.43 9.48
C PHE A 260 9.52 15.07 9.84
N ARG A 261 8.81 14.38 8.93
CA ARG A 261 8.13 13.07 9.16
C ARG A 261 7.27 13.06 10.42
N VAL A 262 6.21 13.88 10.43
CA VAL A 262 5.30 14.04 11.58
C VAL A 262 4.10 13.11 11.54
N LEU A 263 3.78 12.50 10.38
CA LEU A 263 2.76 11.47 10.27
C LEU A 263 3.29 10.11 10.77
N PRO A 264 2.41 9.22 11.27
CA PRO A 264 2.77 7.87 11.69
C PRO A 264 3.51 7.10 10.59
N ASP A 265 4.48 6.26 10.97
CA ASP A 265 5.30 5.49 10.02
C ASP A 265 4.47 4.50 9.16
N SER A 266 3.23 4.17 9.56
CA SER A 266 2.23 3.39 8.78
C SER A 266 1.86 4.05 7.45
N ILE A 267 1.84 5.38 7.39
CA ILE A 267 1.53 6.17 6.19
C ILE A 267 2.78 6.33 5.30
N HIS A 268 3.97 6.37 5.91
CA HIS A 268 5.26 6.44 5.22
C HIS A 268 5.72 5.11 4.64
N GLY A 269 5.30 3.99 5.24
CA GLY A 269 5.69 2.63 4.85
C GLY A 269 5.11 2.15 3.50
N HIS A 270 4.18 2.90 2.90
CA HIS A 270 3.49 2.53 1.67
C HIS A 270 3.76 3.49 0.49
N LEU A 271 4.99 3.96 0.34
CA LEU A 271 5.44 4.41 -0.98
C LEU A 271 6.00 3.20 -1.73
N PRO A 272 5.23 2.53 -2.60
CA PRO A 272 5.83 1.63 -3.55
C PRO A 272 6.81 2.45 -4.38
N THR A 273 8.11 2.19 -4.24
CA THR A 273 9.15 2.62 -5.19
C THR A 273 8.95 1.94 -6.57
N HIS A 274 7.85 1.20 -6.76
CA HIS A 274 7.54 0.41 -7.92
C HIS A 274 6.19 0.77 -8.52
N TYR A 275 6.21 1.54 -9.61
CA TYR A 275 5.06 1.66 -10.49
C TYR A 275 5.07 0.51 -11.50
N PRO A 276 3.97 -0.26 -11.65
CA PRO A 276 3.84 -1.26 -12.70
C PRO A 276 4.06 -0.63 -14.10
N GLY A 277 4.70 -1.35 -15.02
CA GLY A 277 4.89 -0.89 -16.41
C GLY A 277 5.98 0.17 -16.61
N THR A 278 7.00 0.20 -15.74
CA THR A 278 8.15 1.12 -15.87
C THR A 278 9.47 0.38 -15.99
N VAL A 279 10.36 0.93 -16.81
CA VAL A 279 11.67 0.36 -17.15
C VAL A 279 12.78 1.33 -16.81
N VAL A 280 13.97 0.79 -16.54
CA VAL A 280 15.18 1.59 -16.30
C VAL A 280 15.87 1.87 -17.63
N THR A 281 16.18 3.14 -17.90
CA THR A 281 16.83 3.58 -19.15
C THR A 281 18.29 4.01 -18.96
N ASP A 282 18.64 4.42 -17.73
CA ASP A 282 20.02 4.75 -17.39
C ASP A 282 20.27 4.59 -15.88
N VAL A 283 21.54 4.47 -15.50
CA VAL A 283 22.00 4.27 -14.12
C VAL A 283 23.36 4.95 -13.97
N MET A 284 23.58 5.65 -12.86
CA MET A 284 24.87 6.23 -12.55
C MET A 284 25.10 6.34 -11.04
N VAL A 285 26.36 6.29 -10.65
CA VAL A 285 26.77 6.72 -9.31
C VAL A 285 27.03 8.23 -9.32
N VAL A 286 26.45 8.92 -8.35
CA VAL A 286 26.67 10.36 -8.13
C VAL A 286 27.36 10.54 -6.78
N THR A 287 28.52 11.19 -6.79
CA THR A 287 29.28 11.58 -5.59
C THR A 287 29.13 13.08 -5.36
N CYS A 288 28.84 13.49 -4.13
CA CYS A 288 28.75 14.90 -3.75
C CYS A 288 29.65 15.21 -2.57
N SER A 289 30.16 16.44 -2.52
CA SER A 289 30.89 16.96 -1.37
C SER A 289 29.98 17.81 -0.49
N SER A 290 29.99 17.57 0.82
CA SER A 290 29.27 18.37 1.81
C SER A 290 29.89 19.77 2.03
N ILE A 291 31.09 20.02 1.50
CA ILE A 291 31.77 21.34 1.54
C ILE A 291 31.20 22.28 0.46
N ASN A 292 30.69 21.74 -0.64
CA ASN A 292 30.09 22.53 -1.70
C ASN A 292 28.58 22.67 -1.51
N VAL A 293 28.13 23.80 -0.95
CA VAL A 293 26.72 24.13 -0.69
C VAL A 293 25.82 24.16 -1.95
N PHE A 294 26.39 24.15 -3.15
CA PHE A 294 25.65 24.06 -4.42
C PHE A 294 25.57 22.64 -5.00
N ALA A 295 26.34 21.68 -4.47
CA ALA A 295 26.31 20.29 -4.89
C ALA A 295 25.14 19.55 -4.22
N LYS A 296 23.93 19.66 -4.79
CA LYS A 296 22.77 18.90 -4.32
C LYS A 296 22.89 17.44 -4.78
N CYS A 297 23.03 16.51 -3.84
CA CYS A 297 22.97 15.06 -4.07
C CYS A 297 21.55 14.53 -4.25
N LYS A 298 20.67 15.35 -4.84
CA LYS A 298 19.31 14.96 -5.19
C LYS A 298 19.20 14.94 -6.71
N PRO A 299 18.46 13.98 -7.28
CA PRO A 299 18.23 13.96 -8.72
C PRO A 299 17.56 15.28 -9.15
N LYS A 300 17.89 15.75 -10.35
CA LYS A 300 17.19 16.89 -10.98
C LYS A 300 15.70 16.52 -11.11
N LEU A 301 14.78 17.47 -10.88
CA LEU A 301 13.34 17.23 -11.10
C LEU A 301 13.13 16.63 -12.51
N GLY A 302 12.49 15.46 -12.59
CA GLY A 302 12.31 14.72 -13.86
C GLY A 302 12.17 13.20 -13.66
N THR A 303 12.59 12.42 -14.66
CA THR A 303 12.54 10.94 -14.74
C THR A 303 13.58 10.21 -13.86
N TRP A 304 14.48 10.94 -13.20
CA TRP A 304 15.55 10.37 -12.39
C TRP A 304 15.10 10.13 -10.94
N ALA A 305 15.26 8.88 -10.50
CA ALA A 305 15.10 8.45 -9.12
C ALA A 305 16.46 8.22 -8.45
N GLN A 306 16.47 8.12 -7.12
CA GLN A 306 17.65 7.84 -6.32
C GLN A 306 17.36 6.71 -5.34
N VAL A 307 18.31 5.78 -5.19
CA VAL A 307 18.30 4.83 -4.07
C VAL A 307 18.69 5.62 -2.81
N ASP A 308 17.81 5.67 -1.81
CA ASP A 308 18.00 6.46 -0.58
C ASP A 308 18.93 5.77 0.42
N LYS A 309 20.11 5.35 -0.07
CA LYS A 309 21.18 4.73 0.70
C LYS A 309 22.48 5.42 0.34
N ASP A 310 23.13 6.03 1.34
CA ASP A 310 24.47 6.56 1.18
C ASP A 310 25.44 5.38 1.01
N LEU A 311 26.12 5.31 -0.13
CA LEU A 311 27.04 4.23 -0.45
C LEU A 311 28.25 4.19 0.50
N TYR A 312 28.52 5.26 1.25
CA TYR A 312 29.52 5.28 2.32
C TYR A 312 28.96 4.93 3.70
N LEU A 313 27.66 4.62 3.83
CA LEU A 313 26.97 4.39 5.11
C LEU A 313 27.25 5.50 6.15
N ARG A 314 27.31 6.76 5.70
CA ARG A 314 27.62 7.94 6.52
C ARG A 314 29.01 7.94 7.19
N SER A 315 29.92 7.07 6.77
CA SER A 315 31.32 7.10 7.22
C SER A 315 32.15 8.23 6.58
N GLY A 316 31.64 8.85 5.50
CA GLY A 316 32.28 9.96 4.81
C GLY A 316 32.09 11.29 5.54
N TRP A 317 33.20 11.93 5.97
CA TRP A 317 33.17 13.22 6.68
C TRP A 317 32.81 14.40 5.76
N THR A 318 33.18 14.31 4.48
CA THR A 318 33.07 15.42 3.51
C THR A 318 32.39 15.02 2.20
N SER A 319 31.94 13.77 2.09
CA SER A 319 31.40 13.21 0.85
C SER A 319 30.31 12.17 1.09
N SER A 320 29.31 12.18 0.23
CA SER A 320 28.25 11.17 0.13
C SER A 320 28.19 10.64 -1.29
N ALA A 321 27.72 9.41 -1.46
CA ALA A 321 27.51 8.83 -2.79
C ALA A 321 26.17 8.11 -2.85
N TYR A 322 25.53 8.13 -4.01
CA TYR A 322 24.22 7.50 -4.23
C TYR A 322 24.14 6.90 -5.62
N ILE A 323 23.35 5.83 -5.76
CA ILE A 323 22.90 5.38 -7.09
C ILE A 323 21.69 6.22 -7.50
N GLN A 324 21.79 6.84 -8.68
CA GLN A 324 20.66 7.45 -9.37
C GLN A 324 20.35 6.64 -10.63
N PHE A 325 19.07 6.50 -10.95
CA PHE A 325 18.63 5.77 -12.14
C PHE A 325 17.46 6.48 -12.80
N GLU A 326 17.44 6.47 -14.12
CA GLU A 326 16.34 7.01 -14.91
C GLU A 326 15.27 5.95 -15.11
N ARG A 327 14.02 6.31 -14.85
CA ARG A 327 12.87 5.44 -14.99
C ARG A 327 11.82 6.08 -15.89
N LYS A 328 11.32 5.32 -16.85
CA LYS A 328 10.25 5.74 -17.78
C LYS A 328 9.16 4.69 -17.84
N LYS A 329 7.91 5.11 -18.09
CA LYS A 329 6.86 4.15 -18.46
C LYS A 329 7.15 3.64 -19.85
N GLU A 330 6.85 2.37 -20.10
CA GLU A 330 7.12 1.74 -21.39
C GLU A 330 6.40 2.45 -22.55
N GLN A 331 5.16 2.89 -22.32
CA GLN A 331 4.37 3.68 -23.28
C GLN A 331 4.92 5.09 -23.55
N ASP A 332 5.78 5.61 -22.67
CA ASP A 332 6.36 6.96 -22.78
C ASP A 332 7.78 6.92 -23.39
N LEU A 333 8.27 5.74 -23.82
CA LEU A 333 9.58 5.58 -24.43
C LEU A 333 9.64 6.26 -25.80
N LEU A 334 10.58 7.19 -25.95
CA LEU A 334 10.88 7.84 -27.24
C LEU A 334 11.65 6.89 -28.16
N PRO A 335 11.60 7.07 -29.49
CA PRO A 335 12.39 6.26 -30.44
C PRO A 335 13.91 6.30 -30.20
N THR A 336 14.40 7.31 -29.50
CA THR A 336 15.82 7.49 -29.13
C THR A 336 16.17 6.87 -27.77
N ASP A 337 15.18 6.52 -26.96
CA ASP A 337 15.41 5.95 -25.64
C ASP A 337 15.97 4.52 -25.77
N ARG A 338 16.85 4.16 -24.83
CA ARG A 338 17.40 2.81 -24.73
C ARG A 338 17.04 2.22 -23.37
N VAL A 339 16.59 0.98 -23.38
CA VAL A 339 16.20 0.24 -22.17
C VAL A 339 17.42 -0.54 -21.66
N VAL A 340 17.66 -0.52 -20.35
CA VAL A 340 18.71 -1.32 -19.70
C VAL A 340 18.25 -2.78 -19.64
N LEU A 341 18.96 -3.66 -20.33
CA LEU A 341 18.74 -5.11 -20.27
C LEU A 341 19.55 -5.78 -19.17
N ASP A 342 20.76 -5.30 -18.94
CA ASP A 342 21.64 -5.86 -17.92
C ASP A 342 22.55 -4.79 -17.33
N LEU A 343 22.94 -5.01 -16.07
CA LEU A 343 23.86 -4.17 -15.32
C LEU A 343 24.91 -5.08 -14.69
N ARG A 344 26.18 -4.83 -15.00
CA ARG A 344 27.31 -5.52 -14.39
C ARG A 344 28.27 -4.52 -13.76
N VAL A 345 29.00 -4.96 -12.76
CA VAL A 345 30.08 -4.18 -12.16
C VAL A 345 31.38 -4.90 -12.48
N SER A 346 32.34 -4.23 -13.12
CA SER A 346 33.59 -4.85 -13.58
C SER A 346 34.67 -3.81 -13.90
N ARG A 347 35.94 -4.18 -13.69
CA ARG A 347 37.11 -3.37 -14.10
C ARG A 347 37.31 -3.37 -15.61
N LEU A 348 36.92 -4.46 -16.26
CA LEU A 348 37.05 -4.69 -17.70
C LEU A 348 35.66 -4.71 -18.35
N VAL A 349 35.62 -4.45 -19.66
CA VAL A 349 34.37 -4.60 -20.44
C VAL A 349 33.84 -6.03 -20.24
N PRO A 350 32.58 -6.22 -19.81
CA PRO A 350 32.04 -7.56 -19.65
C PRO A 350 31.96 -8.31 -20.99
N GLU A 351 32.21 -9.62 -20.97
CA GLU A 351 32.08 -10.46 -22.15
C GLU A 351 30.64 -10.44 -22.69
N SER A 352 30.50 -10.35 -24.01
CA SER A 352 29.19 -10.53 -24.65
C SER A 352 28.86 -12.03 -24.70
N SER A 353 27.61 -12.38 -24.38
CA SER A 353 27.07 -13.71 -24.65
C SER A 353 27.26 -13.96 -26.14
N GLY A 354 28.10 -14.92 -26.53
CA GLY A 354 28.51 -15.17 -27.92
C GLY A 354 27.40 -15.61 -28.90
N ASP A 355 26.17 -15.13 -28.70
CA ASP A 355 25.06 -15.13 -29.64
C ASP A 355 25.18 -13.89 -30.57
N PRO A 356 25.41 -14.08 -31.88
CA PRO A 356 25.53 -13.01 -32.86
C PRO A 356 24.33 -12.05 -32.91
N LYS A 357 23.16 -12.45 -32.40
CA LYS A 357 21.95 -11.60 -32.32
C LYS A 357 21.90 -10.72 -31.08
N GLU A 358 22.59 -11.09 -29.99
CA GLU A 358 22.76 -10.28 -28.77
C GLU A 358 24.05 -9.42 -28.81
N ASP A 359 24.99 -9.73 -29.72
CA ASP A 359 26.28 -9.06 -29.92
C ASP A 359 26.21 -7.67 -30.60
N GLN A 360 25.03 -7.23 -31.06
CA GLN A 360 24.85 -5.85 -31.58
C GLN A 360 24.78 -4.79 -30.47
N GLU A 361 24.59 -5.19 -29.21
CA GLU A 361 24.36 -4.29 -28.08
C GLU A 361 25.64 -4.17 -27.24
N GLN A 362 26.34 -3.05 -27.38
CA GLN A 362 27.61 -2.77 -26.70
C GLN A 362 27.40 -2.40 -25.22
N TRP A 363 28.33 -2.83 -24.38
CA TRP A 363 28.41 -2.42 -22.97
C TRP A 363 28.88 -0.97 -22.86
N GLU A 364 28.14 -0.16 -22.10
CA GLU A 364 28.44 1.24 -21.88
C GLU A 364 28.93 1.50 -20.44
N PRO A 365 30.08 2.16 -20.23
CA PRO A 365 30.63 2.39 -18.90
C PRO A 365 29.90 3.53 -18.17
N ARG A 366 29.92 3.45 -16.83
CA ARG A 366 29.44 4.44 -15.87
C ARG A 366 30.40 4.50 -14.67
N PRO A 367 30.38 5.58 -13.86
CA PRO A 367 31.18 5.65 -12.64
C PRO A 367 30.89 4.49 -11.67
N GLY A 368 31.86 4.13 -10.84
CA GLY A 368 31.73 3.01 -9.89
C GLY A 368 31.97 1.63 -10.50
N GLY A 369 32.54 1.54 -11.71
CA GLY A 369 32.76 0.28 -12.42
C GLY A 369 31.48 -0.33 -13.02
N ILE A 370 30.39 0.44 -13.09
CA ILE A 370 29.11 -0.02 -13.66
C ILE A 370 29.21 -0.06 -15.19
N TRP A 371 28.71 -1.14 -15.77
CA TRP A 371 28.52 -1.35 -17.20
C TRP A 371 27.05 -1.64 -17.48
N LEU A 372 26.46 -0.90 -18.42
CA LEU A 372 25.06 -1.07 -18.84
C LEU A 372 25.01 -1.70 -20.23
N LYS A 373 24.26 -2.79 -20.37
CA LYS A 373 23.85 -3.31 -21.68
C LYS A 373 22.49 -2.74 -22.00
N ARG A 374 22.40 -1.92 -23.06
CA ARG A 374 21.17 -1.21 -23.42
C ARG A 374 20.73 -1.52 -24.84
N THR A 375 19.41 -1.51 -25.06
CA THR A 375 18.83 -1.80 -26.38
C THR A 375 17.86 -0.72 -26.81
N ALA A 376 17.84 -0.45 -28.12
CA ALA A 376 16.88 0.44 -28.77
C ALA A 376 15.64 -0.31 -29.31
N LYS A 377 15.56 -1.64 -29.10
CA LYS A 377 14.42 -2.44 -29.56
C LYS A 377 13.17 -2.07 -28.76
N ARG A 378 12.12 -1.61 -29.47
CA ARG A 378 10.85 -1.12 -28.89
C ARG A 378 10.09 -2.10 -27.99
N HIS A 379 10.37 -3.40 -28.07
CA HIS A 379 9.72 -4.48 -27.30
C HIS A 379 10.69 -5.23 -26.37
N ALA A 380 11.83 -4.63 -26.06
CA ALA A 380 12.82 -5.28 -25.20
C ALA A 380 12.34 -5.43 -23.75
N SER A 381 11.48 -4.52 -23.30
CA SER A 381 10.79 -4.53 -22.02
C SER A 381 9.78 -5.67 -21.91
N ASP A 382 9.08 -6.00 -23.00
CA ASP A 382 8.16 -7.15 -23.10
C ASP A 382 8.84 -8.53 -22.89
N SER A 383 10.18 -8.60 -22.99
CA SER A 383 10.92 -9.87 -22.90
C SER A 383 11.10 -10.42 -21.48
N GLY A 384 10.70 -9.65 -20.46
CA GLY A 384 10.99 -9.96 -19.05
C GLY A 384 12.47 -9.84 -18.67
N LYS A 385 13.36 -9.51 -19.62
CA LYS A 385 14.80 -9.35 -19.37
C LYS A 385 15.19 -7.93 -18.93
N ALA A 386 14.35 -6.93 -19.19
CA ALA A 386 14.68 -5.54 -18.88
C ALA A 386 14.79 -5.30 -17.37
N VAL A 387 15.74 -4.45 -16.97
CA VAL A 387 15.87 -3.99 -15.59
C VAL A 387 14.73 -3.01 -15.29
N THR A 388 13.93 -3.30 -14.27
CA THR A 388 12.74 -2.50 -13.89
C THR A 388 12.88 -1.80 -12.54
N ALA A 389 13.88 -2.19 -11.74
CA ALA A 389 14.22 -1.55 -10.47
C ALA A 389 15.68 -1.81 -10.08
N ILE A 390 16.21 -0.91 -9.25
CA ILE A 390 17.57 -0.95 -8.71
C ILE A 390 17.52 -0.62 -7.22
N ASP A 391 18.33 -1.33 -6.44
CA ASP A 391 18.55 -1.13 -5.01
C ASP A 391 20.03 -1.39 -4.70
N VAL A 392 20.44 -1.11 -3.46
CA VAL A 392 21.80 -1.31 -2.97
C VAL A 392 21.75 -2.13 -1.68
N LEU A 393 22.63 -3.10 -1.57
CA LEU A 393 22.88 -3.89 -0.37
C LEU A 393 24.37 -3.85 -0.04
N PHE A 394 24.74 -4.23 1.17
CA PHE A 394 26.10 -4.08 1.69
C PHE A 394 26.62 -5.39 2.29
N GLY A 395 27.91 -5.65 2.11
CA GLY A 395 28.60 -6.83 2.61
C GLY A 395 28.84 -7.93 1.56
N ALA A 396 29.87 -8.73 1.79
CA ALA A 396 30.23 -9.86 0.92
C ALA A 396 29.15 -10.96 0.86
N ASP A 397 28.36 -11.05 1.92
CA ASP A 397 27.27 -11.99 2.15
C ASP A 397 25.88 -11.38 1.83
N ALA A 398 25.84 -10.24 1.14
CA ALA A 398 24.59 -9.60 0.76
C ALA A 398 23.74 -10.51 -0.14
N VAL A 399 22.48 -10.71 0.25
CA VAL A 399 21.49 -11.50 -0.48
C VAL A 399 20.21 -10.72 -0.66
N ASP A 400 19.43 -11.05 -1.68
CA ASP A 400 18.12 -10.45 -1.93
C ASP A 400 17.04 -11.54 -1.98
N PRO A 401 16.13 -11.60 -0.99
CA PRO A 401 15.04 -12.56 -0.94
C PRO A 401 13.83 -12.15 -1.78
N ARG A 402 13.82 -10.94 -2.35
CA ARG A 402 12.67 -10.46 -3.13
C ARG A 402 12.59 -11.19 -4.46
N ALA A 403 11.38 -11.53 -4.90
CA ALA A 403 11.18 -12.25 -6.15
C ALA A 403 11.68 -11.45 -7.37
N GLY A 404 12.52 -12.08 -8.20
CA GLY A 404 13.06 -11.48 -9.43
C GLY A 404 14.21 -10.49 -9.21
N TRP A 405 14.71 -10.35 -7.99
CA TRP A 405 15.88 -9.55 -7.67
C TRP A 405 17.16 -10.38 -7.65
N GLU A 406 18.24 -9.77 -8.11
CA GLU A 406 19.57 -10.38 -8.15
C GLU A 406 20.62 -9.38 -7.65
N VAL A 407 21.39 -9.79 -6.64
CA VAL A 407 22.59 -9.08 -6.19
C VAL A 407 23.71 -9.33 -7.19
N ARG A 408 24.45 -8.29 -7.56
CA ARG A 408 25.62 -8.42 -8.44
C ARG A 408 26.86 -8.79 -7.64
N ASP A 409 27.60 -9.79 -8.15
CA ASP A 409 28.71 -10.43 -7.42
C ASP A 409 29.92 -9.52 -7.18
N THR A 410 30.10 -8.49 -8.00
CA THR A 410 31.23 -7.55 -7.87
C THR A 410 30.75 -6.26 -7.19
N PRO A 411 31.40 -5.80 -6.11
CA PRO A 411 31.06 -4.56 -5.45
C PRO A 411 31.41 -3.33 -6.30
N LEU A 412 30.73 -2.21 -6.06
CA LEU A 412 31.00 -0.93 -6.69
C LEU A 412 32.42 -0.46 -6.38
N MET A 413 33.08 0.07 -7.42
CA MET A 413 34.46 0.55 -7.36
C MET A 413 34.45 2.05 -7.06
N LEU A 414 34.22 2.44 -5.81
CA LEU A 414 34.15 3.84 -5.40
C LEU A 414 35.50 4.35 -4.90
N ASP A 415 35.94 3.88 -3.73
CA ASP A 415 37.26 4.15 -3.16
C ASP A 415 37.68 3.07 -2.15
N GLY A 416 38.92 3.14 -1.66
CA GLY A 416 39.45 2.16 -0.69
C GLY A 416 38.72 2.09 0.65
N ARG A 417 37.85 3.05 1.00
CA ARG A 417 37.03 2.99 2.23
C ARG A 417 35.78 2.13 2.02
N THR A 418 35.29 2.07 0.78
CA THR A 418 34.12 1.26 0.40
C THR A 418 34.45 -0.18 0.05
N GLU A 419 35.74 -0.49 -0.17
CA GLU A 419 36.18 -1.85 -0.46
C GLU A 419 35.87 -2.82 0.70
N GLU A 420 35.96 -2.37 1.95
CA GLU A 420 35.58 -3.18 3.13
C GLU A 420 34.06 -3.30 3.33
N LEU A 421 33.28 -2.29 2.91
CA LEU A 421 31.82 -2.30 3.03
C LEU A 421 31.14 -3.15 1.95
N GLU A 422 31.86 -3.45 0.87
CA GLU A 422 31.39 -4.18 -0.29
C GLU A 422 29.98 -3.75 -0.74
N VAL A 423 29.88 -2.52 -1.25
CA VAL A 423 28.61 -1.97 -1.74
C VAL A 423 28.18 -2.70 -3.01
N ARG A 424 27.07 -3.43 -2.96
CA ARG A 424 26.59 -4.28 -4.05
C ARG A 424 25.29 -3.74 -4.63
N VAL A 425 25.21 -3.75 -5.96
CA VAL A 425 23.97 -3.38 -6.68
C VAL A 425 23.04 -4.59 -6.71
N SER A 426 21.80 -4.41 -6.30
CA SER A 426 20.72 -5.38 -6.54
C SER A 426 19.79 -4.84 -7.63
N VAL A 427 19.39 -5.68 -8.57
CA VAL A 427 18.49 -5.28 -9.66
C VAL A 427 17.34 -6.26 -9.83
N ARG A 428 16.17 -5.74 -10.19
CA ARG A 428 15.03 -6.55 -10.59
C ARG A 428 14.90 -6.59 -12.11
N LYS A 429 14.70 -7.78 -12.67
CA LYS A 429 14.37 -7.96 -14.09
C LYS A 429 12.91 -8.33 -14.28
N GLY A 430 12.30 -7.75 -15.31
CA GLY A 430 10.91 -7.98 -15.67
C GLY A 430 9.90 -7.39 -14.68
N ASP A 431 8.64 -7.78 -14.85
CA ASP A 431 7.55 -7.29 -14.02
C ASP A 431 7.63 -7.82 -12.59
N PRO A 432 7.22 -7.00 -11.59
CA PRO A 432 7.11 -7.46 -10.22
C PRO A 432 6.15 -8.65 -10.13
N ALA A 433 6.67 -9.80 -9.69
CA ALA A 433 5.85 -10.97 -9.43
C ALA A 433 4.89 -10.67 -8.27
N LYS A 434 3.61 -11.00 -8.45
CA LYS A 434 2.64 -10.95 -7.34
C LYS A 434 2.98 -12.06 -6.35
N THR A 435 3.47 -11.70 -5.17
CA THR A 435 3.70 -12.64 -4.06
C THR A 435 2.35 -13.02 -3.46
N LYS A 436 1.95 -14.29 -3.62
CA LYS A 436 0.78 -14.82 -2.92
C LYS A 436 1.21 -15.25 -1.52
N LYS A 437 0.62 -14.65 -0.48
CA LYS A 437 0.88 -15.06 0.90
C LYS A 437 0.50 -16.54 1.09
N PRO A 438 1.36 -17.37 1.70
CA PRO A 438 1.04 -18.76 1.96
C PRO A 438 -0.12 -18.86 2.97
N VAL A 439 -0.85 -19.96 2.93
CA VAL A 439 -1.87 -20.30 3.94
C VAL A 439 -1.40 -21.58 4.62
N PRO A 440 -0.78 -21.50 5.81
CA PRO A 440 -0.23 -22.66 6.47
C PRO A 440 -1.35 -23.63 6.87
N ARG A 441 -1.04 -24.93 6.81
CA ARG A 441 -2.02 -26.00 7.03
C ARG A 441 -1.37 -27.16 7.77
N ILE A 442 -2.13 -27.80 8.64
CA ILE A 442 -1.76 -29.08 9.24
C ILE A 442 -1.57 -30.12 8.14
N ASN A 443 -0.47 -30.87 8.20
CA ASN A 443 -0.14 -31.89 7.23
C ASN A 443 -1.18 -33.03 7.23
N GLU A 444 -1.21 -33.82 6.15
CA GLU A 444 -2.15 -34.94 6.02
C GLU A 444 -1.94 -36.02 7.11
N ASN A 445 -0.73 -36.13 7.66
CA ASN A 445 -0.43 -36.99 8.81
C ASN A 445 -0.94 -36.43 10.16
N GLY A 446 -1.54 -35.23 10.17
CA GLY A 446 -2.04 -34.55 11.36
C GLY A 446 -0.95 -33.85 12.18
N ARG A 447 0.27 -33.70 11.66
CA ARG A 447 1.38 -33.03 12.34
C ARG A 447 1.66 -31.64 11.80
N PHE A 448 2.29 -30.82 12.63
CA PHE A 448 2.81 -29.51 12.22
C PHE A 448 4.05 -29.17 13.06
N LYS A 449 5.15 -28.76 12.43
CA LYS A 449 6.42 -28.47 13.10
C LYS A 449 6.78 -27.00 12.95
N ILE A 450 7.02 -26.32 14.07
CA ILE A 450 7.51 -24.94 14.13
C ILE A 450 8.96 -24.95 14.61
N MET A 451 9.83 -24.26 13.88
CA MET A 451 11.19 -23.93 14.30
C MET A 451 11.25 -22.48 14.78
N GLN A 452 11.75 -22.24 15.99
CA GLN A 452 11.86 -20.91 16.59
C GLN A 452 13.30 -20.40 16.47
N LEU A 453 13.54 -19.45 15.58
CA LEU A 453 14.81 -18.75 15.45
C LEU A 453 14.79 -17.47 16.29
N ALA A 454 15.56 -17.45 17.36
CA ALA A 454 15.73 -16.30 18.24
C ALA A 454 17.18 -15.82 18.19
N ASP A 455 17.38 -14.50 18.28
CA ASP A 455 18.70 -13.91 18.53
C ASP A 455 19.76 -14.33 17.51
N LEU A 456 19.45 -14.23 16.20
CA LEU A 456 20.43 -14.49 15.15
C LEU A 456 21.55 -13.45 15.12
N HIS A 457 21.24 -12.21 15.52
CA HIS A 457 22.22 -11.11 15.58
C HIS A 457 23.05 -10.97 14.30
N LEU A 458 22.38 -10.91 13.15
CA LEU A 458 23.05 -10.70 11.86
C LEU A 458 23.47 -9.23 11.71
N SER A 459 24.63 -9.03 11.08
CA SER A 459 25.29 -7.73 10.90
C SER A 459 25.13 -7.20 9.47
N THR A 460 25.56 -5.98 9.19
CA THR A 460 25.90 -5.59 7.80
C THR A 460 27.28 -6.18 7.47
N GLY A 461 27.35 -7.11 6.50
CA GLY A 461 28.56 -7.90 6.26
C GLY A 461 28.67 -9.15 7.15
N LEU A 462 29.85 -9.76 7.18
CA LEU A 462 30.11 -11.08 7.76
C LEU A 462 29.99 -11.17 9.30
N GLY A 463 29.90 -10.03 9.99
CA GLY A 463 29.84 -9.95 11.44
C GLY A 463 31.09 -10.46 12.16
N ALA A 464 31.13 -10.28 13.47
CA ALA A 464 32.21 -10.77 14.33
C ALA A 464 31.64 -11.65 15.45
N CYS A 465 32.22 -12.83 15.64
CA CYS A 465 31.75 -13.74 16.67
C CYS A 465 31.96 -13.15 18.07
N ARG A 466 30.90 -13.16 18.89
CA ARG A 466 30.95 -12.80 20.31
C ARG A 466 30.90 -14.08 21.13
N GLU A 467 31.97 -14.31 21.87
CA GLU A 467 32.12 -15.44 22.80
C GLU A 467 31.68 -16.80 22.22
N PRO A 468 32.17 -17.20 21.02
CA PRO A 468 31.77 -18.46 20.42
C PRO A 468 32.16 -19.65 21.29
N VAL A 469 31.31 -20.67 21.34
CA VAL A 469 31.63 -21.97 21.94
C VAL A 469 31.46 -23.05 20.87
N PRO A 470 32.51 -23.82 20.54
CA PRO A 470 33.92 -23.63 20.94
C PRO A 470 34.49 -22.31 20.41
N ALA A 471 35.52 -21.80 21.10
CA ALA A 471 36.15 -20.50 20.82
C ALA A 471 36.66 -20.37 19.37
N GLU A 472 37.18 -21.45 18.81
CA GLU A 472 37.59 -21.55 17.41
C GLU A 472 37.28 -22.96 16.90
N THR A 473 36.65 -23.06 15.72
CA THR A 473 36.45 -24.35 15.04
C THR A 473 37.71 -24.77 14.26
N ILE A 474 38.51 -23.80 13.80
CA ILE A 474 39.77 -24.01 13.07
C ILE A 474 40.83 -23.03 13.62
N PRO A 475 41.95 -23.51 14.19
CA PRO A 475 42.99 -22.64 14.72
C PRO A 475 43.52 -21.63 13.70
N GLY A 476 43.49 -20.34 14.04
CA GLY A 476 44.04 -19.26 13.22
C GLY A 476 43.12 -18.73 12.10
N ARG A 477 41.90 -19.25 11.95
CA ARG A 477 40.88 -18.66 11.07
C ARG A 477 40.03 -17.67 11.88
N LYS A 478 39.91 -16.42 11.41
CA LYS A 478 39.01 -15.43 12.00
C LYS A 478 37.56 -15.93 11.94
N CYS A 479 36.83 -15.87 13.04
CA CYS A 479 35.44 -16.31 13.12
C CYS A 479 34.51 -15.25 12.51
N GLU A 480 33.79 -15.64 11.47
CA GLU A 480 32.74 -14.85 10.81
C GLU A 480 31.38 -15.28 11.39
N ALA A 481 30.70 -14.37 12.08
CA ALA A 481 29.51 -14.71 12.86
C ALA A 481 28.33 -15.10 11.98
N ASP A 482 28.08 -14.33 10.94
CA ASP A 482 26.88 -14.45 10.12
C ASP A 482 26.92 -15.75 9.29
N PRO A 483 28.00 -16.08 8.55
CA PRO A 483 28.11 -17.37 7.88
C PRO A 483 27.95 -18.55 8.83
N ARG A 484 28.63 -18.55 9.99
CA ARG A 484 28.53 -19.65 10.95
C ARG A 484 27.10 -19.82 11.50
N THR A 485 26.41 -18.71 11.75
CA THR A 485 25.01 -18.71 12.19
C THR A 485 24.11 -19.28 11.10
N LEU A 486 24.29 -18.83 9.86
CA LEU A 486 23.46 -19.26 8.73
C LEU A 486 23.73 -20.72 8.34
N ASP A 487 24.96 -21.20 8.40
CA ASP A 487 25.32 -22.63 8.20
C ASP A 487 24.62 -23.52 9.25
N PHE A 488 24.57 -23.07 10.50
CA PHE A 488 23.84 -23.76 11.56
C PHE A 488 22.33 -23.80 11.28
N VAL A 489 21.74 -22.66 10.91
CA VAL A 489 20.31 -22.59 10.57
C VAL A 489 19.98 -23.44 9.34
N GLU A 490 20.80 -23.37 8.28
CA GLU A 490 20.66 -24.15 7.06
C GLU A 490 20.62 -25.64 7.35
N ARG A 491 21.60 -26.14 8.11
CA ARG A 491 21.65 -27.56 8.52
C ARG A 491 20.35 -27.98 9.22
N LEU A 492 19.87 -27.18 10.17
CA LEU A 492 18.65 -27.49 10.90
C LEU A 492 17.39 -27.44 10.02
N LEU A 493 17.30 -26.51 9.08
CA LEU A 493 16.20 -26.46 8.12
C LEU A 493 16.15 -27.74 7.26
N ASP A 494 17.31 -28.24 6.85
CA ASP A 494 17.41 -29.43 5.99
C ASP A 494 17.16 -30.74 6.75
N GLU A 495 17.65 -30.84 8.00
CA GLU A 495 17.47 -32.01 8.86
C GLU A 495 16.05 -32.10 9.47
N GLU A 496 15.51 -30.98 9.98
CA GLU A 496 14.23 -30.99 10.69
C GLU A 496 13.03 -30.74 9.80
N GLN A 497 13.22 -30.09 8.64
CA GLN A 497 12.16 -29.78 7.66
C GLN A 497 10.90 -29.19 8.33
N PRO A 498 11.01 -28.03 9.01
CA PRO A 498 9.87 -27.42 9.68
C PRO A 498 8.81 -26.96 8.67
N ASP A 499 7.55 -27.01 9.07
CA ASP A 499 6.42 -26.51 8.27
C ASP A 499 6.31 -24.99 8.30
N MET A 500 6.86 -24.37 9.35
CA MET A 500 6.91 -22.93 9.55
C MET A 500 8.08 -22.53 10.45
N VAL A 501 8.61 -21.32 10.23
CA VAL A 501 9.61 -20.71 11.11
C VAL A 501 9.04 -19.48 11.81
N VAL A 502 9.34 -19.32 13.10
CA VAL A 502 9.06 -18.07 13.82
C VAL A 502 10.38 -17.38 14.15
N LEU A 503 10.57 -16.18 13.63
CA LEU A 503 11.68 -15.28 13.93
C LEU A 503 11.31 -14.48 15.18
N SER A 504 11.72 -14.92 16.36
CA SER A 504 11.21 -14.41 17.64
C SER A 504 12.04 -13.27 18.24
N GLY A 505 12.45 -12.31 17.42
CA GLY A 505 13.20 -11.12 17.81
C GLY A 505 14.74 -11.26 17.76
N ASP A 506 15.42 -10.12 17.74
CA ASP A 506 16.87 -9.96 17.66
C ASP A 506 17.50 -10.67 16.46
N GLN A 507 16.86 -10.52 15.31
CA GLN A 507 17.38 -11.05 14.05
C GLN A 507 18.52 -10.18 13.52
N VAL A 508 18.50 -8.88 13.84
CA VAL A 508 19.49 -7.89 13.44
C VAL A 508 20.28 -7.42 14.67
N ASN A 509 21.61 -7.39 14.55
CA ASN A 509 22.53 -6.96 15.62
C ASN A 509 22.77 -5.45 15.57
N GLY A 510 21.69 -4.67 15.78
CA GLY A 510 21.68 -3.22 16.03
C GLY A 510 22.92 -2.46 15.57
N ASP A 511 23.83 -2.21 16.51
CA ASP A 511 25.09 -1.45 16.35
C ASP A 511 25.98 -1.89 15.17
N THR A 512 25.96 -3.17 14.82
CA THR A 512 26.78 -3.74 13.72
C THR A 512 26.02 -3.82 12.40
N SER A 513 24.82 -3.25 12.34
CA SER A 513 23.95 -3.23 11.17
C SER A 513 23.64 -1.80 10.70
N PRO A 514 24.65 -1.03 10.23
CA PRO A 514 24.45 0.30 9.64
C PRO A 514 23.50 0.30 8.43
N ASP A 515 23.33 -0.84 7.75
CA ASP A 515 22.21 -1.11 6.83
C ASP A 515 21.42 -2.34 7.31
N VAL A 516 20.34 -2.07 8.05
CA VAL A 516 19.44 -3.08 8.62
C VAL A 516 18.80 -3.94 7.53
N GLN A 517 18.51 -3.39 6.35
CA GLN A 517 17.89 -4.16 5.26
C GLN A 517 18.80 -5.30 4.80
N SER A 518 20.11 -5.08 4.65
CA SER A 518 21.06 -6.13 4.27
C SER A 518 21.10 -7.27 5.31
N ALA A 519 21.08 -6.94 6.60
CA ALA A 519 21.04 -7.94 7.68
C ALA A 519 19.72 -8.71 7.71
N LEU A 520 18.59 -7.99 7.62
CA LEU A 520 17.23 -8.55 7.62
C LEU A 520 17.00 -9.47 6.42
N PHE A 521 17.57 -9.16 5.25
CA PHE A 521 17.46 -10.01 4.07
C PHE A 521 18.18 -11.35 4.25
N LYS A 522 19.31 -11.37 4.97
CA LYS A 522 20.02 -12.61 5.30
C LYS A 522 19.19 -13.54 6.18
N SER A 523 18.49 -13.00 7.19
CA SER A 523 17.73 -13.83 8.14
C SER A 523 16.57 -14.60 7.50
N VAL A 524 16.01 -14.09 6.40
CA VAL A 524 14.85 -14.69 5.71
C VAL A 524 15.22 -15.40 4.41
N LYS A 525 16.40 -15.18 3.84
CA LYS A 525 16.78 -15.74 2.52
C LYS A 525 16.68 -17.25 2.47
N LEU A 526 17.22 -17.94 3.48
CA LEU A 526 17.18 -19.41 3.57
C LEU A 526 15.74 -19.95 3.60
N LEU A 527 14.81 -19.19 4.20
CA LEU A 527 13.39 -19.55 4.30
C LEU A 527 12.68 -19.34 2.97
N VAL A 528 12.95 -18.21 2.31
CA VAL A 528 12.36 -17.88 1.01
C VAL A 528 12.79 -18.86 -0.07
N ASP A 529 14.07 -19.22 -0.12
CA ASP A 529 14.59 -20.20 -1.09
C ASP A 529 13.95 -21.58 -0.92
N ARG A 530 13.72 -21.98 0.35
CA ARG A 530 13.06 -23.24 0.72
C ARG A 530 11.53 -23.15 0.68
N LYS A 531 10.96 -21.97 0.41
CA LYS A 531 9.51 -21.71 0.38
C LYS A 531 8.81 -21.99 1.71
N ILE A 532 9.53 -21.83 2.82
CA ILE A 532 9.03 -22.07 4.17
C ILE A 532 8.30 -20.81 4.64
N PRO A 533 7.01 -20.88 5.00
CA PRO A 533 6.29 -19.78 5.61
C PRO A 533 6.95 -19.33 6.91
N TYR A 534 6.97 -18.03 7.17
CA TYR A 534 7.54 -17.52 8.42
C TYR A 534 6.79 -16.32 8.98
N ALA A 535 6.86 -16.14 10.31
CA ALA A 535 6.33 -14.98 11.00
C ALA A 535 7.42 -14.38 11.88
N ALA A 536 7.46 -13.04 11.97
CA ALA A 536 8.48 -12.31 12.72
C ALA A 536 7.88 -11.38 13.78
N ILE A 537 8.54 -11.31 14.93
CA ILE A 537 8.39 -10.27 15.95
C ILE A 537 9.75 -9.65 16.22
N PHE A 538 9.77 -8.52 16.92
CA PHE A 538 11.00 -7.78 17.20
C PHE A 538 11.51 -8.00 18.61
N GLY A 539 12.83 -7.97 18.73
CA GLY A 539 13.55 -7.82 19.98
C GLY A 539 14.13 -6.42 20.14
N ASN A 540 14.82 -6.18 21.26
CA ASN A 540 15.34 -4.87 21.63
C ASN A 540 16.49 -4.41 20.73
N HIS A 541 17.24 -5.31 20.11
CA HIS A 541 18.34 -4.95 19.21
C HIS A 541 17.89 -4.62 17.78
N ASP A 542 16.72 -5.12 17.37
CA ASP A 542 16.29 -4.99 15.98
C ASP A 542 16.15 -3.52 15.55
N ASP A 543 15.72 -2.60 16.42
CA ASP A 543 15.50 -1.18 16.12
C ASP A 543 16.61 -0.21 16.57
N GLU A 544 17.81 -0.73 16.86
CA GLU A 544 18.98 0.08 17.18
C GLU A 544 19.76 0.57 15.93
N GLY A 545 19.48 -0.02 14.76
CA GLY A 545 20.14 0.32 13.50
C GLY A 545 19.52 1.53 12.77
N ASN A 546 19.70 1.58 11.44
CA ASN A 546 19.21 2.71 10.61
C ASN A 546 17.70 2.68 10.29
N LEU A 547 16.98 1.60 10.61
CA LEU A 547 15.55 1.42 10.37
C LEU A 547 14.79 1.16 11.67
N LYS A 548 13.66 1.85 11.85
CA LYS A 548 12.72 1.57 12.95
C LYS A 548 11.98 0.24 12.73
N ARG A 549 11.39 -0.32 13.79
CA ARG A 549 10.53 -1.53 13.72
C ARG A 549 9.41 -1.44 12.69
N SER A 550 8.73 -0.30 12.63
CA SER A 550 7.67 -0.03 11.64
C SER A 550 8.16 -0.19 10.19
N GLN A 551 9.35 0.33 9.90
CA GLN A 551 9.96 0.26 8.57
C GLN A 551 10.44 -1.17 8.26
N GLN A 552 11.00 -1.87 9.25
CA GLN A 552 11.40 -3.27 9.08
C GLN A 552 10.20 -4.19 8.87
N MET A 553 9.09 -3.97 9.59
CA MET A 553 7.86 -4.73 9.40
C MET A 553 7.27 -4.50 8.01
N ALA A 554 7.29 -3.27 7.51
CA ALA A 554 6.85 -2.98 6.13
C ALA A 554 7.68 -3.75 5.09
N ILE A 555 8.99 -3.91 5.31
CA ILE A 555 9.83 -4.79 4.49
C ILE A 555 9.35 -6.25 4.62
N LEU A 556 9.24 -6.76 5.85
CA LEU A 556 8.85 -8.14 6.12
C LEU A 556 7.47 -8.49 5.55
N GLU A 557 6.48 -7.59 5.58
CA GLU A 557 5.13 -7.82 5.05
C GLU A 557 5.10 -8.04 3.52
N ASP A 558 6.06 -7.45 2.79
CA ASP A 558 6.18 -7.52 1.33
C ASP A 558 7.00 -8.73 0.84
N LEU A 559 7.86 -9.28 1.71
CA LEU A 559 8.74 -10.39 1.35
C LEU A 559 7.97 -11.70 1.10
N PRO A 560 8.44 -12.54 0.14
CA PRO A 560 7.82 -13.83 -0.14
C PRO A 560 7.73 -14.71 1.11
N TYR A 561 6.67 -15.51 1.21
CA TYR A 561 6.42 -16.47 2.32
C TYR A 561 6.26 -15.87 3.72
N SER A 562 6.38 -14.55 3.87
CA SER A 562 6.10 -13.88 5.15
C SER A 562 4.60 -13.89 5.47
N LEU A 563 4.31 -14.25 6.71
CA LEU A 563 3.03 -14.16 7.39
C LEU A 563 3.01 -13.00 8.39
N SER A 564 4.09 -12.22 8.44
CA SER A 564 4.24 -11.12 9.39
C SER A 564 3.23 -10.02 9.11
N SER A 565 2.82 -9.31 10.16
CA SER A 565 2.04 -8.08 10.02
C SER A 565 2.36 -7.04 11.08
N ALA A 566 2.19 -5.76 10.75
CA ALA A 566 2.27 -4.67 11.71
C ALA A 566 1.22 -4.78 12.83
N GLY A 567 0.04 -5.33 12.53
CA GLY A 567 -1.09 -5.35 13.45
C GLY A 567 -1.91 -4.05 13.40
N PRO A 568 -2.91 -3.90 14.29
CA PRO A 568 -3.75 -2.70 14.34
C PRO A 568 -2.97 -1.47 14.81
N GLU A 569 -3.15 -0.34 14.13
CA GLU A 569 -2.42 0.91 14.38
C GLU A 569 -2.71 1.51 15.77
N GLU A 570 -3.87 1.23 16.35
CA GLU A 570 -4.28 1.70 17.68
C GLU A 570 -3.69 0.90 18.85
N VAL A 571 -2.95 -0.17 18.57
CA VAL A 571 -2.33 -1.05 19.56
C VAL A 571 -0.85 -0.70 19.68
N ASP A 572 -0.37 -0.47 20.91
CA ASP A 572 1.03 -0.11 21.15
C ASP A 572 1.99 -1.19 20.64
N GLY A 573 3.08 -0.76 20.00
CA GLY A 573 4.10 -1.64 19.41
C GLY A 573 3.80 -2.00 17.95
N VAL A 574 4.76 -2.65 17.30
CA VAL A 574 4.66 -3.11 15.90
C VAL A 574 4.89 -4.62 15.88
N GLY A 575 3.96 -5.36 15.28
CA GLY A 575 4.01 -6.82 15.27
C GLY A 575 3.04 -7.48 16.25
N ASN A 576 1.90 -6.84 16.53
CA ASN A 576 0.80 -7.42 17.30
C ASN A 576 -0.24 -8.05 16.35
N TYR A 577 -0.12 -9.34 16.05
CA TYR A 577 -0.98 -10.01 15.07
C TYR A 577 -1.18 -11.49 15.39
N ILE A 578 -2.04 -12.15 14.60
CA ILE A 578 -2.27 -13.59 14.68
C ILE A 578 -1.93 -14.27 13.37
N VAL A 579 -1.53 -15.53 13.45
CA VAL A 579 -1.43 -16.44 12.32
C VAL A 579 -2.30 -17.65 12.60
N GLU A 580 -3.30 -17.90 11.74
CA GLU A 580 -4.16 -19.08 11.82
C GLU A 580 -3.66 -20.17 10.86
N ILE A 581 -3.38 -21.35 11.41
CA ILE A 581 -2.98 -22.54 10.68
C ILE A 581 -4.22 -23.40 10.48
N LEU A 582 -4.60 -23.63 9.23
CA LEU A 582 -5.83 -24.33 8.90
C LEU A 582 -5.70 -25.84 9.15
N GLY A 583 -6.82 -26.50 9.46
CA GLY A 583 -6.85 -27.96 9.58
C GLY A 583 -6.55 -28.69 8.27
N ARG A 584 -6.35 -30.01 8.34
CA ARG A 584 -6.00 -30.88 7.19
C ARG A 584 -7.00 -30.82 6.01
N GLY A 585 -6.53 -31.15 4.81
CA GLY A 585 -7.37 -31.21 3.62
C GLY A 585 -7.86 -29.84 3.16
N LYS A 586 -9.17 -29.70 2.91
CA LYS A 586 -9.80 -28.48 2.35
C LYS A 586 -10.55 -27.63 3.38
N THR A 587 -10.47 -27.96 4.67
CA THR A 587 -11.17 -27.19 5.70
C THR A 587 -10.67 -25.74 5.76
N ALA A 588 -11.59 -24.82 6.01
CA ALA A 588 -11.29 -23.41 6.26
C ALA A 588 -11.20 -23.11 7.77
N HIS A 589 -11.43 -24.09 8.64
CA HIS A 589 -11.37 -23.91 10.08
C HIS A 589 -9.92 -23.95 10.59
N SER A 590 -9.61 -23.03 11.51
CA SER A 590 -8.29 -22.91 12.15
C SER A 590 -8.08 -24.04 13.16
N ALA A 591 -6.96 -24.75 13.03
CA ALA A 591 -6.55 -25.82 13.92
C ALA A 591 -5.56 -25.33 15.00
N LEU A 592 -4.74 -24.33 14.68
CA LEU A 592 -3.78 -23.72 15.58
C LEU A 592 -3.73 -22.21 15.34
N THR A 593 -3.85 -21.41 16.40
CA THR A 593 -3.65 -19.95 16.34
C THR A 593 -2.35 -19.57 17.03
N LEU A 594 -1.48 -18.88 16.29
CA LEU A 594 -0.28 -18.26 16.84
C LEU A 594 -0.56 -16.80 17.13
N TYR A 595 -0.26 -16.33 18.34
CA TYR A 595 -0.30 -14.92 18.73
C TYR A 595 1.11 -14.36 18.74
N LEU A 596 1.33 -13.30 17.99
CA LEU A 596 2.60 -12.60 17.87
C LEU A 596 2.43 -11.27 18.59
N LEU A 597 3.30 -11.00 19.56
CA LEU A 597 3.16 -9.87 20.48
C LEU A 597 4.47 -9.08 20.55
N ASP A 598 4.39 -7.77 20.37
CA ASP A 598 5.52 -6.87 20.53
C ASP A 598 5.74 -6.57 22.01
N THR A 599 6.87 -6.98 22.55
CA THR A 599 7.26 -6.68 23.94
C THR A 599 8.06 -5.40 24.10
N HIS A 600 8.17 -4.61 23.02
CA HIS A 600 8.89 -3.35 22.93
C HIS A 600 10.41 -3.53 23.04
N SER A 601 11.14 -2.44 23.33
CA SER A 601 12.61 -2.42 23.43
C SER A 601 12.99 -2.09 24.87
N TYR A 602 13.72 -1.01 25.09
CA TYR A 602 14.09 -0.47 26.38
C TYR A 602 12.97 0.35 27.03
N SER A 603 12.98 0.40 28.36
CA SER A 603 12.03 1.13 29.15
C SER A 603 12.02 2.62 28.77
N PRO A 604 10.84 3.23 28.56
CA PRO A 604 10.74 4.66 28.28
C PRO A 604 11.08 5.54 29.51
N ASP A 605 11.15 4.95 30.71
CA ASP A 605 11.57 5.62 31.95
C ASP A 605 12.66 4.81 32.67
N GLU A 606 13.85 4.75 32.06
CA GLU A 606 15.06 4.10 32.62
C GLU A 606 15.45 4.60 34.03
N ARG A 607 14.95 5.76 34.47
CA ARG A 607 15.25 6.28 35.82
C ARG A 607 14.45 5.54 36.88
N GLN A 608 13.19 5.23 36.60
CA GLN A 608 12.30 4.53 37.53
C GLN A 608 12.30 3.02 37.30
N PHE A 609 12.31 2.59 36.03
CA PHE A 609 12.24 1.20 35.62
C PHE A 609 13.42 0.91 34.70
N ARG A 610 14.53 0.41 35.27
CA ARG A 610 15.73 0.10 34.49
C ARG A 610 15.54 -1.15 33.62
N GLY A 611 16.06 -1.11 32.39
CA GLY A 611 16.12 -2.25 31.48
C GLY A 611 14.92 -2.31 30.53
N TYR A 612 14.43 -3.49 30.20
CA TYR A 612 13.45 -3.63 29.12
C TYR A 612 12.04 -3.15 29.47
N ASP A 613 11.34 -2.68 28.44
CA ASP A 613 9.92 -2.32 28.46
C ASP A 613 9.01 -3.57 28.56
N TRP A 614 7.69 -3.40 28.45
CA TRP A 614 6.69 -4.42 28.72
C TRP A 614 5.42 -4.26 27.86
N ILE A 615 4.63 -5.35 27.78
CA ILE A 615 3.31 -5.37 27.12
C ILE A 615 2.36 -4.35 27.78
N LYS A 616 1.75 -3.49 26.96
CA LYS A 616 0.87 -2.41 27.41
C LYS A 616 -0.58 -2.86 27.64
N PRO A 617 -1.37 -2.13 28.44
CA PRO A 617 -2.78 -2.47 28.70
C PRO A 617 -3.67 -2.56 27.45
N ASN A 618 -3.43 -1.76 26.40
CA ASN A 618 -4.18 -1.86 25.15
C ASN A 618 -3.82 -3.13 24.35
N GLN A 619 -2.56 -3.59 24.36
CA GLN A 619 -2.14 -4.87 23.79
C GLN A 619 -2.84 -6.03 24.50
N ILE A 620 -2.92 -5.99 25.84
CA ILE A 620 -3.66 -7.00 26.62
C ILE A 620 -5.15 -7.00 26.24
N ARG A 621 -5.76 -5.80 26.09
CA ARG A 621 -7.16 -5.67 25.68
C ARG A 621 -7.38 -6.21 24.27
N TRP A 622 -6.51 -5.87 23.33
CA TRP A 622 -6.53 -6.38 21.97
C TRP A 622 -6.44 -7.91 21.95
N PHE A 623 -5.46 -8.49 22.66
CA PHE A 623 -5.31 -9.94 22.77
C PHE A 623 -6.58 -10.61 23.29
N LYS A 624 -7.15 -10.10 24.39
CA LYS A 624 -8.39 -10.63 24.99
C LYS A 624 -9.57 -10.55 24.02
N ASN A 625 -9.77 -9.40 23.38
CA ASN A 625 -10.85 -9.19 22.43
C ASN A 625 -10.72 -10.09 21.20
N THR A 626 -9.50 -10.22 20.66
CA THR A 626 -9.19 -11.08 19.52
C THR A 626 -9.44 -12.55 19.86
N ALA A 627 -8.90 -13.05 20.98
CA ALA A 627 -9.14 -14.40 21.44
C ALA A 627 -10.63 -14.69 21.69
N GLN A 628 -11.37 -13.75 22.30
CA GLN A 628 -12.80 -13.89 22.51
C GLN A 628 -13.58 -13.92 21.19
N GLY A 629 -13.25 -13.05 20.24
CA GLY A 629 -13.92 -12.95 18.95
C GLY A 629 -13.72 -14.18 18.06
N LEU A 630 -12.62 -14.90 18.21
CA LEU A 630 -12.33 -16.11 17.43
C LEU A 630 -12.96 -17.38 18.01
N ARG A 631 -13.39 -17.35 19.28
CA ARG A 631 -13.85 -18.54 20.03
C ARG A 631 -14.92 -19.34 19.29
N THR A 632 -15.94 -18.68 18.72
CA THR A 632 -17.01 -19.36 17.98
C THR A 632 -16.47 -20.06 16.72
N LYS A 633 -15.61 -19.38 15.96
CA LYS A 633 -15.01 -19.95 14.74
C LYS A 633 -14.08 -21.13 15.07
N HIS A 634 -13.33 -21.04 16.17
CA HIS A 634 -12.46 -22.11 16.63
C HIS A 634 -13.24 -23.35 17.09
N GLN A 635 -14.46 -23.17 17.62
CA GLN A 635 -15.36 -24.28 17.98
C GLN A 635 -15.94 -25.03 16.77
N GLU A 636 -15.93 -24.42 15.59
CA GLU A 636 -16.35 -25.10 14.35
C GLU A 636 -15.31 -26.11 13.84
N TYR A 637 -14.05 -25.99 14.30
CA TYR A 637 -13.06 -27.02 14.02
C TYR A 637 -13.44 -28.31 14.74
N THR A 638 -13.54 -29.40 13.98
CA THR A 638 -14.05 -30.69 14.48
C THR A 638 -13.07 -31.43 15.40
N HIS A 639 -11.84 -30.95 15.52
CA HIS A 639 -10.82 -31.50 16.41
C HIS A 639 -10.41 -30.44 17.45
N MET A 640 -9.43 -30.75 18.29
CA MET A 640 -8.99 -29.84 19.33
C MET A 640 -8.19 -28.67 18.73
N HIS A 641 -8.73 -27.45 18.86
CA HIS A 641 -8.03 -26.22 18.52
C HIS A 641 -6.98 -25.89 19.59
N MET A 642 -5.78 -25.45 19.18
CA MET A 642 -4.70 -25.07 20.08
C MET A 642 -4.25 -23.63 19.87
N ASN A 643 -3.65 -23.03 20.90
CA ASN A 643 -3.13 -21.66 20.85
C ASN A 643 -1.68 -21.62 21.35
N MET A 644 -0.84 -20.79 20.75
CA MET A 644 0.52 -20.52 21.19
C MET A 644 0.82 -19.02 21.03
N ALA A 645 1.64 -18.45 21.90
CA ALA A 645 2.07 -17.06 21.79
C ALA A 645 3.59 -16.98 21.70
N PHE A 646 4.09 -16.04 20.90
CA PHE A 646 5.50 -15.70 20.80
C PHE A 646 5.71 -14.24 21.24
N VAL A 647 6.71 -14.07 22.08
CA VAL A 647 7.22 -12.80 22.62
C VAL A 647 8.75 -12.87 22.62
N HIS A 648 9.42 -11.72 22.58
CA HIS A 648 10.88 -11.68 22.68
C HIS A 648 11.36 -11.45 24.12
N ILE A 649 10.97 -10.33 24.73
CA ILE A 649 11.38 -9.99 26.10
C ILE A 649 10.45 -10.72 27.10
N PRO A 650 10.99 -11.38 28.13
CA PRO A 650 10.16 -11.97 29.16
C PRO A 650 9.26 -10.99 29.90
N LEU A 651 8.05 -11.43 30.22
CA LEU A 651 7.13 -10.63 31.04
C LEU A 651 7.78 -10.29 32.39
N PRO A 652 7.56 -9.08 32.94
CA PRO A 652 8.20 -8.62 34.17
C PRO A 652 8.08 -9.60 35.36
N GLU A 653 6.97 -10.32 35.47
CA GLU A 653 6.71 -11.30 36.52
C GLU A 653 7.72 -12.46 36.52
N TYR A 654 8.27 -12.78 35.35
CA TYR A 654 9.30 -13.82 35.20
C TYR A 654 10.72 -13.26 35.34
N ARG A 655 10.89 -11.94 35.43
CA ARG A 655 12.20 -11.26 35.58
C ARG A 655 12.59 -10.99 37.03
N ASP A 656 11.72 -11.26 38.03
CA ASP A 656 12.04 -11.04 39.44
C ASP A 656 13.19 -11.96 39.90
N SER A 657 14.28 -11.35 40.37
CA SER A 657 15.46 -12.04 40.91
C SER A 657 15.16 -12.98 42.10
N ARG A 658 13.99 -12.91 42.73
CA ARG A 658 13.61 -13.82 43.81
C ARG A 658 12.96 -15.11 43.31
N ASN A 659 12.61 -15.19 42.03
CA ASN A 659 12.07 -16.41 41.44
C ASN A 659 13.18 -17.47 41.28
N TYR A 660 12.79 -18.74 41.43
CA TYR A 660 13.69 -19.88 41.26
C TYR A 660 14.21 -19.98 39.80
N TYR A 661 13.34 -19.69 38.84
CA TYR A 661 13.70 -19.48 37.44
C TYR A 661 13.53 -18.00 37.07
N ARG A 662 14.50 -17.44 36.34
CA ARG A 662 14.57 -16.01 36.01
C ARG A 662 14.66 -15.84 34.49
N GLY A 663 13.76 -15.03 33.95
CA GLY A 663 13.85 -14.50 32.59
C GLY A 663 14.73 -13.26 32.52
N ALA A 664 15.52 -13.20 31.47
CA ALA A 664 16.21 -12.04 30.93
C ALA A 664 16.08 -12.11 29.38
N CYS A 665 16.58 -11.13 28.63
CA CYS A 665 17.06 -11.44 27.28
C CYS A 665 18.57 -11.22 27.26
N ASP A 666 19.27 -12.14 27.93
CA ASP A 666 20.73 -12.19 27.99
C ASP A 666 21.33 -13.05 26.87
N HIS A 667 20.51 -13.42 25.87
CA HIS A 667 20.84 -14.30 24.74
C HIS A 667 21.21 -15.74 25.12
N VAL A 668 21.08 -16.10 26.41
CA VAL A 668 21.32 -17.42 27.01
C VAL A 668 20.06 -17.95 27.70
N ASN A 669 18.99 -17.15 27.77
CA ASN A 669 17.67 -17.54 28.26
C ASN A 669 17.09 -18.72 27.44
N ASP A 670 17.49 -19.91 27.87
CA ASP A 670 17.11 -21.19 27.29
C ASP A 670 16.45 -22.04 28.37
N TYR A 671 15.18 -21.75 28.64
CA TYR A 671 14.37 -22.50 29.60
C TYR A 671 12.94 -22.67 29.10
N CYS A 672 12.23 -23.62 29.70
CA CYS A 672 10.78 -23.74 29.67
C CYS A 672 10.26 -23.73 31.11
N MET A 673 9.48 -22.71 31.49
CA MET A 673 8.91 -22.59 32.84
C MET A 673 7.42 -22.89 32.82
N LEU A 674 6.98 -23.76 33.72
CA LEU A 674 5.56 -24.02 33.94
C LEU A 674 5.00 -23.05 34.98
N ASN A 675 4.01 -22.26 34.56
CA ASN A 675 3.14 -21.51 35.45
C ASN A 675 1.97 -22.41 35.92
N LYS A 676 1.57 -22.22 37.17
CA LYS A 676 0.43 -22.91 37.79
C LYS A 676 -0.72 -21.94 38.06
N ASP A 677 -1.95 -22.43 37.94
CA ASP A 677 -3.14 -21.66 38.30
C ASP A 677 -3.30 -21.49 39.83
N HIS A 678 -4.38 -20.81 40.25
CA HIS A 678 -4.72 -20.60 41.66
C HIS A 678 -5.01 -21.89 42.46
N ASN A 679 -5.13 -23.03 41.78
CA ASN A 679 -5.30 -24.36 42.39
C ASN A 679 -4.04 -25.23 42.23
N ASP A 680 -2.88 -24.62 41.98
CA ASP A 680 -1.59 -25.29 41.76
C ASP A 680 -1.55 -26.26 40.56
N LYS A 681 -2.49 -26.13 39.61
CA LYS A 681 -2.52 -26.98 38.40
C LYS A 681 -1.69 -26.38 37.27
N PRO A 682 -1.01 -27.20 36.45
CA PRO A 682 -0.33 -26.74 35.24
C PRO A 682 -1.25 -25.87 34.38
N SER A 683 -0.80 -24.66 34.03
CA SER A 683 -1.63 -23.65 33.37
C SER A 683 -1.02 -23.14 32.07
N LEU A 684 0.27 -22.81 32.08
CA LEU A 684 0.95 -22.20 30.93
C LEU A 684 2.43 -22.56 30.93
N TRP A 685 2.97 -22.95 29.77
CA TRP A 685 4.41 -23.05 29.55
C TRP A 685 4.94 -21.76 28.93
N MET A 686 6.07 -21.29 29.46
CA MET A 686 6.83 -20.15 28.94
C MET A 686 8.21 -20.65 28.51
N CYS A 687 8.39 -20.87 27.20
CA CYS A 687 9.59 -21.44 26.59
C CYS A 687 10.32 -20.41 25.72
N TYR A 688 11.64 -20.30 25.87
CA TYR A 688 12.47 -19.41 25.05
C TYR A 688 13.28 -20.19 24.01
N GLY A 689 13.53 -19.57 22.85
CA GLY A 689 14.12 -20.21 21.68
C GLY A 689 15.58 -20.65 21.86
N GLY A 690 16.31 -19.99 22.77
CA GLY A 690 17.76 -20.08 22.86
C GLY A 690 18.46 -19.20 21.80
N GLY A 691 19.61 -18.62 22.15
CA GLY A 691 20.37 -17.77 21.25
C GLY A 691 21.10 -18.57 20.18
N ALA A 692 20.66 -18.44 18.94
CA ALA A 692 21.23 -19.17 17.80
C ALA A 692 22.41 -18.42 17.13
N GLY A 693 22.44 -17.09 17.26
CA GLY A 693 23.41 -16.22 16.60
C GLY A 693 24.78 -16.16 17.24
N PHE A 694 25.83 -16.16 16.43
CA PHE A 694 27.20 -15.90 16.89
C PHE A 694 27.53 -14.42 17.01
N GLY A 695 26.72 -13.51 16.46
CA GLY A 695 26.92 -12.06 16.58
C GLY A 695 26.48 -11.49 17.94
N GLY A 696 25.61 -12.22 18.65
CA GLY A 696 25.10 -11.87 19.97
C GLY A 696 25.93 -12.48 21.10
N TYR A 697 25.76 -11.99 22.32
CA TYR A 697 26.44 -12.56 23.50
C TYR A 697 26.01 -14.02 23.73
N GLY A 698 26.83 -14.82 24.41
CA GLY A 698 26.42 -16.19 24.71
C GLY A 698 27.52 -17.19 25.03
N GLY A 699 28.68 -16.77 25.53
CA GLY A 699 29.73 -17.70 25.99
C GLY A 699 29.66 -18.07 27.46
N TYR A 700 28.76 -17.47 28.24
CA TYR A 700 28.64 -17.71 29.67
C TYR A 700 28.36 -19.19 29.97
N GLY A 701 29.15 -19.80 30.85
CA GLY A 701 28.94 -21.18 31.30
C GLY A 701 29.13 -22.26 30.23
N GLY A 702 29.78 -21.96 29.10
CA GLY A 702 29.98 -22.93 28.01
C GLY A 702 28.75 -23.14 27.13
N TYR A 703 27.90 -22.12 27.00
CA TYR A 703 26.67 -22.19 26.21
C TYR A 703 26.96 -22.41 24.71
N VAL A 704 26.52 -23.56 24.20
CA VAL A 704 26.51 -23.87 22.77
C VAL A 704 25.25 -23.30 22.13
N ARG A 705 25.39 -22.64 20.96
CA ARG A 705 24.26 -22.09 20.19
C ARG A 705 23.26 -23.19 19.84
N ARG A 706 21.97 -22.86 19.91
CA ARG A 706 20.90 -23.85 19.82
C ARG A 706 19.61 -23.23 19.31
N VAL A 707 18.72 -24.07 18.81
CA VAL A 707 17.40 -23.69 18.30
C VAL A 707 16.34 -24.60 18.91
N ARG A 708 15.21 -24.02 19.30
CA ARG A 708 14.04 -24.74 19.82
C ARG A 708 13.04 -25.07 18.71
N PHE A 709 12.44 -26.26 18.84
CA PHE A 709 11.38 -26.75 17.98
C PHE A 709 10.11 -27.02 18.79
N PHE A 710 8.97 -26.91 18.12
CA PHE A 710 7.66 -27.33 18.62
C PHE A 710 7.02 -28.25 17.59
N ASP A 711 6.68 -29.47 18.01
CA ASP A 711 6.10 -30.51 17.18
C ASP A 711 4.69 -30.81 17.68
N PHE A 712 3.71 -30.44 16.85
CA PHE A 712 2.30 -30.57 17.15
C PHE A 712 1.78 -31.87 16.53
N ASP A 713 1.17 -32.71 17.34
CA ASP A 713 0.32 -33.81 16.89
C ASP A 713 -1.14 -33.44 17.16
N MET A 714 -1.83 -33.01 16.10
CA MET A 714 -3.23 -32.56 16.18
C MET A 714 -4.20 -33.71 16.40
N ASN A 715 -3.81 -34.96 16.12
CA ASN A 715 -4.66 -36.12 16.38
C ASN A 715 -4.71 -36.42 17.89
N ALA A 716 -3.57 -36.32 18.56
CA ALA A 716 -3.46 -36.51 20.01
C ALA A 716 -3.75 -35.23 20.82
N GLY A 717 -3.78 -34.06 20.17
CA GLY A 717 -3.78 -32.78 20.87
C GLY A 717 -2.52 -32.60 21.72
N ARG A 718 -1.38 -33.01 21.18
CA ARG A 718 -0.09 -33.07 21.88
C ARG A 718 0.89 -32.07 21.29
N VAL A 719 1.71 -31.48 22.15
CA VAL A 719 2.83 -30.63 21.74
C VAL A 719 4.09 -31.11 22.45
N MET A 720 5.09 -31.47 21.65
CA MET A 720 6.45 -31.76 22.10
C MET A 720 7.34 -30.56 21.80
N THR A 721 8.26 -30.23 22.70
CA THR A 721 9.34 -29.27 22.43
C THR A 721 10.68 -29.92 22.70
N TYR A 722 11.70 -29.54 21.94
CA TYR A 722 13.08 -29.99 22.08
C TYR A 722 14.01 -28.95 21.45
N LYS A 723 15.32 -29.15 21.62
CA LYS A 723 16.34 -28.30 21.02
C LYS A 723 17.34 -29.10 20.21
N ARG A 724 17.99 -28.42 19.25
CA ARG A 724 19.14 -28.91 18.49
C ARG A 724 20.33 -27.97 18.69
N LEU A 725 21.53 -28.54 18.82
CA LEU A 725 22.76 -27.81 19.09
C LEU A 725 23.56 -27.53 17.80
N GLU A 726 24.33 -26.45 17.80
CA GLU A 726 25.31 -26.12 16.75
C GLU A 726 26.57 -26.99 16.81
N TYR A 727 27.01 -27.37 18.02
CA TYR A 727 28.23 -28.12 18.25
C TYR A 727 28.03 -29.24 19.30
N GLY A 728 28.90 -30.25 19.27
CA GLY A 728 28.87 -31.37 20.21
C GLY A 728 27.84 -32.42 19.79
N GLU A 729 26.77 -32.59 20.58
CA GLU A 729 25.70 -33.56 20.32
C GLU A 729 24.71 -33.08 19.25
N ILE A 730 25.22 -32.76 18.06
CA ILE A 730 24.45 -32.11 17.00
C ILE A 730 23.29 -32.94 16.47
N GLU A 731 23.38 -34.28 16.53
CA GLU A 731 22.35 -35.23 16.08
C GLU A 731 21.24 -35.44 17.13
N SER A 732 21.52 -35.14 18.40
CA SER A 732 20.60 -35.38 19.50
C SER A 732 19.51 -34.30 19.57
N LYS A 733 18.31 -34.73 19.97
CA LYS A 733 17.30 -33.84 20.53
C LYS A 733 17.57 -33.73 22.03
N ILE A 734 17.81 -32.52 22.51
CA ILE A 734 18.03 -32.26 23.94
C ILE A 734 16.81 -31.56 24.53
N ASP A 735 16.63 -31.67 25.85
CA ASP A 735 15.53 -31.01 26.58
C ASP A 735 14.16 -31.32 25.95
N GLU A 736 13.96 -32.59 25.58
CA GLU A 736 12.70 -33.04 24.99
C GLU A 736 11.61 -33.11 26.07
N MET A 737 10.52 -32.39 25.87
CA MET A 737 9.45 -32.22 26.84
C MET A 737 8.08 -32.32 26.18
N MET A 738 7.16 -33.06 26.80
CA MET A 738 5.74 -33.04 26.46
C MET A 738 5.05 -31.94 27.26
N ILE A 739 4.75 -30.81 26.60
CA ILE A 739 4.20 -29.63 27.27
C ILE A 739 2.66 -29.59 27.26
N ILE A 740 2.05 -30.28 26.29
CA ILE A 740 0.59 -30.43 26.14
C ILE A 740 0.29 -31.86 25.71
N ASP A 741 -0.76 -32.47 26.27
CA ASP A 741 -1.29 -33.77 25.84
C ASP A 741 -2.81 -33.82 26.06
N GLY A 742 -3.56 -34.33 25.08
CA GLY A 742 -5.02 -34.29 25.09
C GLY A 742 -5.57 -32.86 25.21
N ALA A 743 -4.90 -31.90 24.55
CA ALA A 743 -5.17 -30.46 24.62
C ALA A 743 -5.17 -29.87 26.05
N THR A 744 -4.49 -30.53 26.98
CA THR A 744 -4.32 -30.08 28.36
C THR A 744 -2.85 -29.84 28.64
N VAL A 745 -2.53 -28.72 29.29
CA VAL A 745 -1.16 -28.43 29.74
C VAL A 745 -0.73 -29.50 30.75
N LYS A 746 0.43 -30.11 30.52
CA LYS A 746 1.03 -31.11 31.41
C LYS A 746 2.22 -30.50 32.13
N GLY A 747 2.38 -30.84 33.41
CA GLY A 747 3.63 -30.55 34.10
C GLY A 747 4.70 -31.59 33.75
N PRO A 748 5.98 -31.33 34.11
CA PRO A 748 7.02 -32.34 33.96
C PRO A 748 6.63 -33.60 34.75
N GLU A 749 6.83 -34.77 34.15
CA GLU A 749 6.61 -36.05 34.84
C GLU A 749 7.49 -36.10 36.09
N GLN A 750 6.95 -36.59 37.21
CA GLN A 750 7.64 -36.58 38.52
C GLN A 750 8.92 -37.43 38.55
N ASP A 751 9.25 -38.17 37.49
CA ASP A 751 10.33 -39.15 37.45
C ASP A 751 11.67 -38.64 36.89
N HIS A 752 11.76 -37.35 36.52
CA HIS A 752 13.02 -36.74 36.06
C HIS A 752 13.30 -35.37 36.72
N GLN A 753 13.29 -35.33 38.06
CA GLN A 753 13.90 -34.25 38.85
C GLN A 753 15.32 -34.58 39.27
#